data_AF-A0A1J3ELV6-F1
#
_entry.id   AF-A0A1J3ELV6-F1
#
_cell.length_a   1.000
_cell.length_b   1.000
_cell.length_c   1.000
_cell.angle_alpha   90.00
_cell.angle_beta   90.00
_cell.angle_gamma   90.00
#
_symmetry.space_group_name_H-M   'P 1'
#
loop_
_entity.id
_entity.type
_entity.pdbx_description
1 polymer ?
#
loop_
_entity_poly.entity_id
_entity_poly.type
_entity_poly.pdbx_seq_one_letter_code
_entity_poly.pdbx_strand_id
1 'polypeptide(L)'
;MINICSEPLVKATVQTMGKWFLNSGKLEHDQMSLLVEACKLALITRWEGTHHIYFWKYQISEALLSLVVENFPSLSLDCHLSLEEEISVAEKVLNANFLPSLRSYVWDIIGFLAAHCEEDFDSICLGDELRLNFLVTCACLTFSRSVQKGYQICQNDIMSASQSESASRAVLMMIYSPSKYISTRARATLSFILGEDGEQNLNSLVNFLSYIPSSGGYVLPNVLQTTVCLVGLACYSSITQYAGFVLRNKGFEILLSFCSWYQRNRGNIGESSFAPYPQSTSEKRICCWVCPEDWDNKDAFLLYALLALAELVNHSFSEQNHAQEFSIKRENVKDRLCTTLQEIRDGTYGSGPRWYAAHILSYLGYYGFQDKLGKRLIGAYEDEECSDMRLLFASGNSVSVNKIILAVRCPTLLPPEEGARSGSMISSEKPQRTVQEIRMSANVDTLALIKLLEFAYSGYVEVESTTLKKLKTLARHCKSNVLLQMLCRRRPKWGSSIPRIDIPLALTPKLIHLSDVILVPKETNMAGFNCRFCSSTSPHAHSHRVILSSGCEYLRALFRSGMQESHLDRLNVPVGWLGLTKLVNWFYCDVLPKPPSGCKWNNMDTEAKLDELEAYVEIYSLTEWWIMEDLQNECAQVILSCLESARELSIKAIELAASFSMWKLVEAAAEHAAPIYHQLRDSGELDELDDELVNLIRTAAVQFSQQGG
;
A
#
# COMPACT_ATOMS: atom_id res chain seq x y z
N MET A 1 -1.36 -1.22 19.92
CA MET A 1 -2.39 -1.86 20.77
C MET A 1 -2.70 -3.30 20.34
N ILE A 2 -2.82 -3.61 19.04
CA ILE A 2 -3.12 -4.98 18.53
C ILE A 2 -2.13 -6.07 19.01
N ASN A 3 -0.84 -5.75 19.17
CA ASN A 3 0.15 -6.76 19.60
C ASN A 3 0.09 -7.15 21.10
N ILE A 4 -0.60 -6.39 21.96
CA ILE A 4 -0.55 -6.62 23.42
C ILE A 4 -1.75 -7.45 23.92
N CYS A 5 -2.86 -7.51 23.17
CA CYS A 5 -4.10 -8.20 23.58
C CYS A 5 -4.66 -9.19 22.53
N SER A 6 -3.91 -9.55 21.49
CA SER A 6 -4.44 -10.32 20.35
C SER A 6 -4.92 -11.72 20.71
N GLU A 7 -4.14 -12.51 21.45
CA GLU A 7 -4.50 -13.91 21.74
C GLU A 7 -5.74 -14.05 22.66
N PRO A 8 -5.85 -13.37 23.81
CA PRO A 8 -7.02 -13.48 24.68
C PRO A 8 -8.31 -13.01 24.00
N LEU A 9 -8.21 -11.93 23.19
CA LEU A 9 -9.33 -11.40 22.43
C LEU A 9 -9.81 -12.43 21.40
N VAL A 10 -8.90 -12.98 20.58
CA VAL A 10 -9.25 -14.00 19.59
C VAL A 10 -9.88 -15.22 20.26
N LYS A 11 -9.30 -15.71 21.37
CA LYS A 11 -9.86 -16.83 22.12
C LYS A 11 -11.30 -16.57 22.56
N ALA A 12 -11.58 -15.39 23.12
CA ALA A 12 -12.91 -15.01 23.56
C ALA A 12 -13.89 -14.92 22.38
N THR A 13 -13.48 -14.33 21.26
CA THR A 13 -14.26 -14.26 20.02
C THR A 13 -14.64 -15.65 19.52
N VAL A 14 -13.66 -16.55 19.31
CA VAL A 14 -13.92 -17.89 18.77
C VAL A 14 -14.78 -18.72 19.74
N GLN A 15 -14.54 -18.64 21.04
CA GLN A 15 -15.37 -19.34 22.02
C GLN A 15 -16.82 -18.83 22.04
N THR A 16 -17.03 -17.52 21.88
CA THR A 16 -18.38 -16.94 21.81
C THR A 16 -19.11 -17.41 20.56
N MET A 17 -18.42 -17.51 19.43
CA MET A 17 -18.96 -18.05 18.18
C MET A 17 -19.23 -19.57 18.23
N GLY A 18 -18.52 -20.33 19.09
CA GLY A 18 -18.66 -21.80 19.17
C GLY A 18 -19.54 -22.32 20.31
N LYS A 19 -19.76 -21.57 21.39
CA LYS A 19 -20.48 -22.02 22.61
C LYS A 19 -21.98 -21.69 22.60
N TRP A 20 -22.70 -22.18 21.61
CA TRP A 20 -24.15 -21.94 21.52
C TRP A 20 -24.85 -23.20 21.02
N PHE A 21 -25.54 -23.87 21.94
CA PHE A 21 -26.27 -25.09 21.66
C PHE A 21 -27.77 -24.79 21.72
N LEU A 22 -28.46 -25.08 20.61
CA LEU A 22 -29.91 -24.99 20.54
C LEU A 22 -30.52 -26.20 21.26
N ASN A 23 -30.85 -26.03 22.54
CA ASN A 23 -31.89 -26.85 23.16
C ASN A 23 -33.26 -26.36 22.62
N SER A 24 -33.57 -26.75 21.38
CA SER A 24 -34.91 -26.75 20.76
C SER A 24 -35.77 -25.46 20.81
N GLY A 25 -35.20 -24.27 20.63
CA GLY A 25 -35.99 -23.03 20.57
C GLY A 25 -35.34 -21.92 19.73
N LYS A 26 -36.15 -20.99 19.19
CA LYS A 26 -35.66 -19.77 18.52
C LYS A 26 -34.63 -19.06 19.42
N LEU A 27 -33.51 -18.62 18.83
CA LEU A 27 -32.46 -17.93 19.55
C LEU A 27 -33.00 -16.68 20.27
N GLU A 28 -32.63 -16.49 21.54
CA GLU A 28 -32.95 -15.26 22.26
C GLU A 28 -32.27 -14.06 21.59
N HIS A 29 -32.92 -12.90 21.61
CA HIS A 29 -32.44 -11.70 20.91
C HIS A 29 -31.04 -11.28 21.38
N ASP A 30 -30.77 -11.40 22.69
CA ASP A 30 -29.49 -11.04 23.30
C ASP A 30 -28.35 -11.98 22.87
N GLN A 31 -28.65 -13.29 22.71
CA GLN A 31 -27.69 -14.26 22.20
C GLN A 31 -27.35 -13.99 20.73
N MET A 32 -28.35 -13.61 19.93
CA MET A 32 -28.15 -13.27 18.52
C MET A 32 -27.28 -12.02 18.39
N SER A 33 -27.55 -11.00 19.21
CA SER A 33 -26.75 -9.77 19.25
C SER A 33 -25.30 -10.06 19.64
N LEU A 34 -25.07 -10.90 20.65
CA LEU A 34 -23.72 -11.28 21.08
C LEU A 34 -22.95 -12.01 19.96
N LEU A 35 -23.59 -12.91 19.22
CA LEU A 35 -22.98 -13.61 18.09
C LEU A 35 -22.66 -12.68 16.93
N VAL A 36 -23.55 -11.75 16.62
CA VAL A 36 -23.29 -10.73 15.59
C VAL A 36 -22.07 -9.90 15.98
N GLU A 37 -21.96 -9.47 17.24
CA GLU A 37 -20.80 -8.72 17.71
C GLU A 37 -19.51 -9.57 17.73
N ALA A 38 -19.58 -10.85 18.08
CA ALA A 38 -18.45 -11.76 17.97
C ALA A 38 -17.99 -11.93 16.50
N CYS A 39 -18.93 -12.09 15.58
CA CYS A 39 -18.65 -12.14 14.14
C CYS A 39 -18.04 -10.83 13.61
N LYS A 40 -18.56 -9.66 14.04
CA LYS A 40 -17.98 -8.36 13.70
C LYS A 40 -16.55 -8.22 14.23
N LEU A 41 -16.31 -8.63 15.48
CA LEU A 41 -14.98 -8.63 16.07
C LEU A 41 -14.02 -9.59 15.34
N ALA A 42 -14.53 -10.72 14.85
CA ALA A 42 -13.76 -11.66 14.06
C ALA A 42 -13.34 -11.11 12.69
N LEU A 43 -13.99 -10.06 12.16
CA LEU A 43 -13.55 -9.37 10.94
C LEU A 43 -12.20 -8.66 11.10
N ILE A 44 -11.61 -8.64 12.31
CA ILE A 44 -10.22 -8.26 12.50
C ILE A 44 -9.26 -9.07 11.62
N THR A 45 -9.63 -10.31 11.23
CA THR A 45 -8.90 -11.17 10.28
C THR A 45 -8.69 -10.52 8.92
N ARG A 46 -9.40 -9.44 8.61
CA ARG A 46 -9.17 -8.66 7.39
C ARG A 46 -7.75 -8.07 7.34
N TRP A 47 -7.23 -7.61 8.47
CA TRP A 47 -5.96 -6.88 8.52
C TRP A 47 -4.79 -7.84 8.74
N GLU A 48 -3.66 -7.56 8.10
CA GLU A 48 -2.45 -8.37 8.31
C GLU A 48 -2.03 -8.37 9.80
N GLY A 49 -1.61 -9.52 10.30
CA GLY A 49 -1.10 -9.65 11.67
C GLY A 49 -0.96 -11.08 12.17
N THR A 50 -0.37 -11.24 13.35
CA THR A 50 -0.15 -12.56 13.98
C THR A 50 -1.44 -13.17 14.54
N HIS A 51 -2.53 -12.41 14.62
CA HIS A 51 -3.79 -12.86 15.19
C HIS A 51 -4.45 -13.99 14.38
N HIS A 52 -4.21 -14.08 13.07
CA HIS A 52 -4.66 -15.21 12.23
C HIS A 52 -4.23 -16.57 12.78
N ILE A 53 -2.98 -16.65 13.29
CA ILE A 53 -2.43 -17.88 13.87
C ILE A 53 -3.29 -18.32 15.08
N TYR A 54 -3.78 -17.37 15.88
CA TYR A 54 -4.63 -17.68 17.02
C TYR A 54 -6.03 -18.14 16.59
N PHE A 55 -6.60 -17.61 15.52
CA PHE A 55 -7.88 -18.11 15.00
C PHE A 55 -7.78 -19.58 14.60
N TRP A 56 -6.73 -19.95 13.86
CA TRP A 56 -6.46 -21.34 13.51
C TRP A 56 -6.18 -22.21 14.75
N LYS A 57 -5.37 -21.72 15.69
CA LYS A 57 -5.07 -22.41 16.96
C LYS A 57 -6.34 -22.73 17.77
N TYR A 58 -7.34 -21.86 17.74
CA TYR A 58 -8.59 -22.04 18.48
C TYR A 58 -9.70 -22.70 17.65
N GLN A 59 -9.37 -23.39 16.55
CA GLN A 59 -10.30 -24.18 15.74
C GLN A 59 -11.48 -23.35 15.22
N ILE A 60 -11.19 -22.19 14.65
CA ILE A 60 -12.19 -21.30 14.06
C ILE A 60 -13.11 -22.01 13.05
N SER A 61 -12.65 -23.02 12.31
CA SER A 61 -13.50 -23.72 11.34
C SER A 61 -14.68 -24.44 12.02
N GLU A 62 -14.50 -24.97 13.23
CA GLU A 62 -15.59 -25.56 14.03
C GLU A 62 -16.64 -24.51 14.43
N ALA A 63 -16.17 -23.37 14.95
CA ALA A 63 -17.06 -22.27 15.31
C ALA A 63 -17.82 -21.73 14.10
N LEU A 64 -17.16 -21.59 12.94
CA LEU A 64 -17.78 -21.17 11.68
C LEU A 64 -18.80 -22.18 11.16
N LEU A 65 -18.54 -23.48 11.28
CA LEU A 65 -19.51 -24.51 10.89
C LEU A 65 -20.75 -24.50 11.78
N SER A 66 -20.59 -24.25 13.08
CA SER A 66 -21.73 -24.13 14.00
C SER A 66 -22.69 -22.99 13.63
N LEU A 67 -22.20 -21.99 12.88
CA LEU A 67 -22.99 -20.87 12.34
C LEU A 67 -23.70 -21.21 11.02
N VAL A 68 -23.31 -22.29 10.34
CA VAL A 68 -23.85 -22.72 9.03
C VAL A 68 -24.75 -23.95 9.16
N VAL A 69 -24.44 -24.86 10.09
CA VAL A 69 -25.07 -26.17 10.26
C VAL A 69 -25.75 -26.29 11.63
N GLU A 70 -27.03 -26.63 11.65
CA GLU A 70 -27.75 -26.94 12.88
C GLU A 70 -27.26 -28.28 13.46
N ASN A 71 -26.82 -28.30 14.72
CA ASN A 71 -26.34 -29.50 15.42
C ASN A 71 -25.22 -30.25 14.69
N PHE A 72 -24.21 -29.52 14.19
CA PHE A 72 -23.00 -30.10 13.59
C PHE A 72 -22.37 -31.28 14.38
N PRO A 73 -22.35 -31.32 15.73
CA PRO A 73 -21.81 -32.47 16.47
C PRO A 73 -22.52 -33.81 16.17
N SER A 74 -23.72 -33.80 15.59
CA SER A 74 -24.46 -35.00 15.17
C SER A 74 -24.15 -35.43 13.72
N LEU A 75 -23.60 -34.54 12.90
CA LEU A 75 -22.99 -34.89 11.61
C LEU A 75 -21.56 -35.34 11.92
N SER A 76 -21.40 -36.62 12.25
CA SER A 76 -20.08 -37.24 12.29
C SER A 76 -19.47 -37.18 10.88
N LEU A 77 -18.69 -36.14 10.60
CA LEU A 77 -17.79 -36.06 9.44
C LEU A 77 -16.61 -37.04 9.58
N ASP A 78 -16.70 -38.01 10.50
CA ASP A 78 -15.72 -39.04 10.86
C ASP A 78 -15.41 -40.05 9.73
N CYS A 79 -15.93 -39.83 8.52
CA CYS A 79 -15.69 -40.68 7.36
C CYS A 79 -15.12 -39.86 6.19
N HIS A 80 -14.19 -40.46 5.43
CA HIS A 80 -13.71 -39.91 4.16
C HIS A 80 -14.84 -39.92 3.13
N LEU A 81 -15.74 -38.93 3.19
CA LEU A 81 -16.76 -38.69 2.18
C LEU A 81 -16.08 -38.42 0.83
N SER A 82 -16.63 -38.98 -0.23
CA SER A 82 -16.30 -38.54 -1.58
C SER A 82 -16.73 -37.08 -1.76
N LEU A 83 -16.09 -36.35 -2.68
CA LEU A 83 -16.43 -34.95 -2.97
C LEU A 83 -17.90 -34.79 -3.39
N GLU A 84 -18.46 -35.79 -4.08
CA GLU A 84 -19.86 -35.80 -4.52
C GLU A 84 -20.84 -35.91 -3.34
N GLU A 85 -20.56 -36.81 -2.39
CA GLU A 85 -21.35 -36.94 -1.16
C GLU A 85 -21.26 -35.68 -0.30
N GLU A 86 -20.06 -35.11 -0.18
CA GLU A 86 -19.82 -33.88 0.56
C GLU A 86 -20.63 -32.71 -0.03
N ILE A 87 -20.64 -32.58 -1.36
CA ILE A 87 -21.46 -31.60 -2.07
C ILE A 87 -22.95 -31.84 -1.80
N SER A 88 -23.44 -33.08 -1.90
CA SER A 88 -24.84 -33.40 -1.63
C SER A 88 -25.27 -33.04 -0.21
N VAL A 89 -24.39 -33.27 0.78
CA VAL A 89 -24.65 -32.87 2.18
C VAL A 89 -24.63 -31.34 2.31
N ALA A 90 -23.63 -30.68 1.73
CA ALA A 90 -23.52 -29.22 1.76
C ALA A 90 -24.73 -28.54 1.10
N GLU A 91 -25.29 -29.10 0.03
CA GLU A 91 -26.51 -28.59 -0.59
C GLU A 91 -27.72 -28.64 0.36
N LYS A 92 -27.91 -29.76 1.07
CA LYS A 92 -28.99 -29.90 2.05
C LYS A 92 -28.84 -28.88 3.19
N VAL A 93 -27.61 -28.72 3.69
CA VAL A 93 -27.27 -27.75 4.74
C VAL A 93 -27.57 -26.32 4.30
N LEU A 94 -27.12 -25.92 3.11
CA LEU A 94 -27.32 -24.55 2.63
C LEU A 94 -28.80 -24.24 2.36
N ASN A 95 -29.60 -25.26 2.01
CA ASN A 95 -31.04 -25.14 1.80
C ASN A 95 -31.84 -25.13 3.11
N ALA A 96 -31.30 -25.67 4.21
CA ALA A 96 -31.86 -25.45 5.53
C ALA A 96 -31.67 -23.96 5.88
N ASN A 97 -32.76 -23.23 6.15
CA ASN A 97 -32.73 -21.79 6.45
C ASN A 97 -32.18 -21.49 7.87
N PHE A 98 -31.05 -22.09 8.21
CA PHE A 98 -30.37 -21.96 9.48
C PHE A 98 -29.47 -20.72 9.46
N LEU A 99 -29.78 -19.78 10.37
CA LEU A 99 -29.06 -18.51 10.61
C LEU A 99 -28.54 -17.82 9.34
N PRO A 100 -29.40 -17.58 8.34
CA PRO A 100 -28.98 -17.00 7.07
C PRO A 100 -28.29 -15.64 7.27
N SER A 101 -28.66 -14.88 8.30
CA SER A 101 -28.05 -13.58 8.59
C SER A 101 -26.58 -13.61 9.01
N LEU A 102 -26.06 -14.76 9.44
CA LEU A 102 -24.66 -14.89 9.86
C LEU A 102 -23.75 -15.43 8.76
N ARG A 103 -24.32 -15.99 7.68
CA ARG A 103 -23.55 -16.64 6.61
C ARG A 103 -22.57 -15.69 5.91
N SER A 104 -22.93 -14.42 5.72
CA SER A 104 -22.01 -13.42 5.16
C SER A 104 -20.77 -13.23 6.04
N TYR A 105 -20.95 -13.16 7.37
CA TYR A 105 -19.80 -13.08 8.28
C TYR A 105 -18.94 -14.34 8.19
N VAL A 106 -19.55 -15.52 8.11
CA VAL A 106 -18.82 -16.78 7.99
C VAL A 106 -17.91 -16.78 6.77
N TRP A 107 -18.44 -16.40 5.61
CA TRP A 107 -17.69 -16.34 4.35
C TRP A 107 -16.59 -15.28 4.38
N ASP A 108 -16.87 -14.08 4.90
CA ASP A 108 -15.85 -13.04 5.02
C ASP A 108 -14.70 -13.49 5.95
N ILE A 109 -15.01 -14.05 7.13
CA ILE A 109 -14.01 -14.49 8.11
C ILE A 109 -13.12 -15.58 7.51
N ILE A 110 -13.71 -16.64 6.93
CA ILE A 110 -12.92 -17.74 6.36
C ILE A 110 -12.13 -17.31 5.11
N GLY A 111 -12.69 -16.41 4.31
CA GLY A 111 -12.01 -15.82 3.16
C GLY A 111 -10.76 -15.06 3.58
N PHE A 112 -10.88 -14.15 4.56
CA PHE A 112 -9.74 -13.39 5.06
C PHE A 112 -8.69 -14.28 5.74
N LEU A 113 -9.12 -15.29 6.50
CA LEU A 113 -8.21 -16.28 7.08
C LEU A 113 -7.44 -17.05 6.00
N ALA A 114 -8.10 -17.42 4.90
CA ALA A 114 -7.45 -18.06 3.76
C ALA A 114 -6.46 -17.12 3.06
N ALA A 115 -6.81 -15.84 2.87
CA ALA A 115 -5.96 -14.83 2.23
C ALA A 115 -4.63 -14.60 2.98
N HIS A 116 -4.67 -14.67 4.32
CA HIS A 116 -3.52 -14.46 5.20
C HIS A 116 -2.88 -15.77 5.70
N CYS A 117 -3.31 -16.92 5.16
CA CYS A 117 -2.77 -18.21 5.53
C CYS A 117 -1.35 -18.40 4.95
N GLU A 118 -0.39 -18.81 5.78
CA GLU A 118 1.01 -18.97 5.36
C GLU A 118 1.21 -20.15 4.39
N GLU A 119 2.28 -20.11 3.58
CA GLU A 119 2.60 -21.18 2.61
C GLU A 119 2.79 -22.55 3.30
N ASP A 120 3.37 -22.55 4.50
CA ASP A 120 3.68 -23.73 5.32
C ASP A 120 2.53 -24.17 6.24
N PHE A 121 1.32 -23.65 6.01
CA PHE A 121 0.14 -24.05 6.80
C PHE A 121 -0.16 -25.54 6.65
N ASP A 122 -0.06 -26.27 7.75
CA ASP A 122 -0.41 -27.68 7.86
C ASP A 122 -1.72 -27.85 8.66
N SER A 123 -2.84 -27.97 7.93
CA SER A 123 -4.17 -28.24 8.51
C SER A 123 -4.25 -29.59 9.20
N ILE A 124 -3.41 -30.55 8.79
CA ILE A 124 -3.37 -31.91 9.32
C ILE A 124 -2.81 -31.89 10.75
N CYS A 125 -1.81 -31.05 11.01
CA CYS A 125 -1.26 -30.85 12.35
C CYS A 125 -2.25 -30.22 13.36
N LEU A 126 -3.31 -29.57 12.88
CA LEU A 126 -4.30 -28.88 13.72
C LEU A 126 -5.62 -29.65 13.90
N GLY A 127 -5.80 -30.79 13.21
CA GLY A 127 -6.99 -31.64 13.33
C GLY A 127 -8.29 -31.03 12.77
N ASP A 128 -8.17 -29.97 11.96
CA ASP A 128 -9.29 -29.13 11.49
C ASP A 128 -9.61 -29.32 9.99
N GLU A 129 -8.97 -30.30 9.36
CA GLU A 129 -8.97 -30.48 7.90
C GLU A 129 -10.36 -30.72 7.30
N LEU A 130 -11.11 -31.67 7.86
CA LEU A 130 -12.43 -32.06 7.36
C LEU A 130 -13.44 -30.91 7.45
N ARG A 131 -13.36 -30.13 8.54
CA ARG A 131 -14.23 -28.98 8.80
C ARG A 131 -13.95 -27.85 7.81
N LEU A 132 -12.67 -27.54 7.61
CA LEU A 132 -12.24 -26.56 6.64
C LEU A 132 -12.66 -26.96 5.22
N ASN A 133 -12.48 -28.22 4.84
CA ASN A 133 -12.92 -28.74 3.53
C ASN A 133 -14.41 -28.55 3.30
N PHE A 134 -15.23 -28.87 4.31
CA PHE A 134 -16.68 -28.69 4.23
C PHE A 134 -17.08 -27.22 4.08
N LEU A 135 -16.43 -26.30 4.82
CA LEU A 135 -16.64 -24.85 4.65
C LEU A 135 -16.28 -24.38 3.24
N VAL A 136 -15.16 -24.87 2.68
CA VAL A 136 -14.77 -24.56 1.29
C VAL A 136 -15.84 -25.04 0.32
N THR A 137 -16.35 -26.26 0.49
CA THR A 137 -17.43 -26.83 -0.33
C THR A 137 -18.71 -25.98 -0.25
N CYS A 138 -19.14 -25.59 0.95
CA CYS A 138 -20.29 -24.70 1.13
C CYS A 138 -20.09 -23.32 0.47
N ALA A 139 -18.90 -22.73 0.58
CA ALA A 139 -18.58 -21.46 -0.05
C ALA A 139 -18.60 -21.55 -1.58
N CYS A 140 -17.98 -22.60 -2.16
CA CYS A 140 -17.97 -22.84 -3.60
C CYS A 140 -19.38 -23.08 -4.17
N LEU A 141 -20.24 -23.83 -3.46
CA LEU A 141 -21.63 -24.04 -3.86
C LEU A 141 -22.44 -22.73 -3.82
N THR A 142 -22.29 -21.95 -2.75
CA THR A 142 -22.97 -20.66 -2.61
C THR A 142 -22.56 -19.71 -3.74
N PHE A 143 -21.26 -19.62 -4.03
CA PHE A 143 -20.72 -18.85 -5.14
C PHE A 143 -21.24 -19.32 -6.51
N SER A 144 -21.21 -20.62 -6.80
CA SER A 144 -21.72 -21.18 -8.06
C SER A 144 -23.19 -20.80 -8.28
N ARG A 145 -24.03 -20.91 -7.24
CA ARG A 145 -25.43 -20.49 -7.28
C ARG A 145 -25.57 -18.98 -7.56
N SER A 146 -24.70 -18.14 -7.02
CA SER A 146 -24.69 -16.70 -7.30
C SER A 146 -24.35 -16.40 -8.76
N VAL A 147 -23.39 -17.12 -9.35
CA VAL A 147 -23.04 -16.99 -10.77
C VAL A 147 -24.21 -17.43 -11.65
N GLN A 148 -24.81 -18.59 -11.38
CA GLN A 148 -25.93 -19.15 -12.14
C GLN A 148 -27.20 -18.27 -12.07
N LYS A 149 -27.49 -17.68 -10.91
CA LYS A 149 -28.64 -16.77 -10.74
C LYS A 149 -28.52 -15.50 -11.60
N GLY A 150 -27.31 -15.11 -12.00
CA GLY A 150 -27.06 -14.04 -12.98
C GLY A 150 -27.93 -12.79 -12.80
N TYR A 151 -28.65 -12.39 -13.85
CA TYR A 151 -29.54 -11.22 -13.91
C TYR A 151 -30.75 -11.27 -12.96
N GLN A 152 -31.02 -12.41 -12.32
CA GLN A 152 -32.19 -12.59 -11.43
C GLN A 152 -31.88 -12.26 -9.97
N ILE A 153 -30.65 -11.84 -9.63
CA ILE A 153 -30.34 -11.37 -8.28
C ILE A 153 -31.12 -10.06 -8.05
N CYS A 154 -32.27 -10.19 -7.40
CA CYS A 154 -33.11 -9.06 -7.06
C CYS A 154 -32.40 -8.23 -5.99
N GLN A 155 -32.01 -6.99 -6.31
CA GLN A 155 -31.42 -6.05 -5.34
C GLN A 155 -32.31 -5.81 -4.11
N ASN A 156 -33.59 -6.16 -4.19
CA ASN A 156 -34.56 -6.00 -3.11
C ASN A 156 -34.39 -7.02 -1.98
N ASP A 157 -33.62 -8.10 -2.17
CA ASP A 157 -33.26 -9.05 -1.11
C ASP A 157 -31.81 -8.83 -0.65
N ILE A 158 -31.67 -7.88 0.29
CA ILE A 158 -30.40 -7.45 0.88
C ILE A 158 -29.63 -8.65 1.49
N MET A 159 -30.34 -9.65 2.02
CA MET A 159 -29.73 -10.80 2.67
C MET A 159 -29.13 -11.78 1.66
N SER A 160 -29.83 -12.09 0.56
CA SER A 160 -29.25 -12.96 -0.47
C SER A 160 -28.16 -12.26 -1.29
N ALA A 161 -28.27 -10.94 -1.47
CA ALA A 161 -27.24 -10.11 -2.09
C ALA A 161 -25.93 -10.14 -1.30
N SER A 162 -25.99 -9.83 0.01
CA SER A 162 -24.81 -9.80 0.89
C SER A 162 -24.14 -11.17 1.03
N GLN A 163 -24.93 -12.26 1.12
CA GLN A 163 -24.38 -13.62 1.12
C GLN A 163 -23.67 -13.96 -0.19
N SER A 164 -24.27 -13.60 -1.34
CA SER A 164 -23.70 -13.87 -2.66
C SER A 164 -22.38 -13.15 -2.87
N GLU A 165 -22.32 -11.87 -2.50
CA GLU A 165 -21.10 -11.07 -2.58
C GLU A 165 -20.00 -11.65 -1.69
N SER A 166 -20.32 -11.92 -0.42
CA SER A 166 -19.37 -12.42 0.55
C SER A 166 -18.83 -13.82 0.18
N ALA A 167 -19.71 -14.74 -0.26
CA ALA A 167 -19.28 -16.05 -0.75
C ALA A 167 -18.37 -15.94 -1.98
N SER A 168 -18.70 -15.04 -2.91
CA SER A 168 -17.87 -14.79 -4.09
C SER A 168 -16.46 -14.34 -3.69
N ARG A 169 -16.36 -13.34 -2.80
CA ARG A 169 -15.07 -12.87 -2.27
C ARG A 169 -14.32 -13.97 -1.52
N ALA A 170 -15.00 -14.76 -0.71
CA ALA A 170 -14.39 -15.84 0.05
C ALA A 170 -13.74 -16.90 -0.87
N VAL A 171 -14.48 -17.36 -1.89
CA VAL A 171 -13.96 -18.33 -2.87
C VAL A 171 -12.76 -17.75 -3.64
N LEU A 172 -12.84 -16.48 -4.03
CA LEU A 172 -11.69 -15.78 -4.63
C LEU A 172 -10.48 -15.82 -3.68
N MET A 173 -10.64 -15.42 -2.42
CA MET A 173 -9.54 -15.41 -1.46
C MET A 173 -8.96 -16.81 -1.20
N MET A 174 -9.80 -17.85 -1.18
CA MET A 174 -9.35 -19.24 -1.04
C MET A 174 -8.54 -19.69 -2.27
N ILE A 175 -9.01 -19.44 -3.49
CA ILE A 175 -8.30 -19.77 -4.72
C ILE A 175 -6.94 -19.07 -4.76
N TYR A 176 -6.87 -17.81 -4.34
CA TYR A 176 -5.66 -17.00 -4.33
C TYR A 176 -4.94 -17.03 -2.96
N SER A 177 -5.23 -18.02 -2.12
CA SER A 177 -4.56 -18.23 -0.83
C SER A 177 -3.07 -18.58 -1.04
N PRO A 178 -2.15 -18.08 -0.19
CA PRO A 178 -0.77 -18.56 -0.18
C PRO A 178 -0.66 -20.03 0.25
N SER A 179 -1.60 -20.53 1.05
CA SER A 179 -1.67 -21.95 1.41
C SER A 179 -2.03 -22.79 0.19
N LYS A 180 -1.07 -23.61 -0.25
CA LYS A 180 -1.28 -24.54 -1.38
C LYS A 180 -2.44 -25.50 -1.10
N TYR A 181 -2.61 -25.92 0.15
CA TYR A 181 -3.70 -26.79 0.58
C TYR A 181 -5.08 -26.17 0.27
N ILE A 182 -5.35 -24.99 0.83
CA ILE A 182 -6.63 -24.28 0.66
C ILE A 182 -6.86 -23.94 -0.81
N SER A 183 -5.82 -23.42 -1.47
CA SER A 183 -5.87 -23.02 -2.88
C SER A 183 -6.17 -24.19 -3.82
N THR A 184 -5.53 -25.35 -3.62
CA THR A 184 -5.80 -26.56 -4.42
C THR A 184 -7.18 -27.13 -4.12
N ARG A 185 -7.58 -27.20 -2.85
CA ARG A 185 -8.92 -27.68 -2.44
C ARG A 185 -10.03 -26.84 -3.05
N ALA A 186 -9.93 -25.51 -2.99
CA ALA A 186 -10.93 -24.59 -3.53
C ALA A 186 -11.05 -24.73 -5.06
N ARG A 187 -9.93 -24.78 -5.79
CA ARG A 187 -9.96 -24.98 -7.25
C ARG A 187 -10.55 -26.34 -7.64
N ALA A 188 -10.17 -27.42 -6.95
CA ALA A 188 -10.69 -28.76 -7.23
C ALA A 188 -12.19 -28.86 -6.98
N THR A 189 -12.65 -28.32 -5.84
CA THR A 189 -14.07 -28.31 -5.46
C THR A 189 -14.89 -27.47 -6.44
N LEU A 190 -14.42 -26.27 -6.77
CA LEU A 190 -15.09 -25.42 -7.74
C LEU A 190 -15.14 -26.09 -9.13
N SER A 191 -14.02 -26.67 -9.59
CA SER A 191 -13.97 -27.37 -10.88
C SER A 191 -14.97 -28.52 -10.97
N PHE A 192 -15.17 -29.26 -9.86
CA PHE A 192 -16.16 -30.33 -9.79
C PHE A 192 -17.60 -29.79 -9.84
N ILE A 193 -17.89 -28.74 -9.06
CA ILE A 193 -19.23 -28.11 -9.01
C ILE A 193 -19.63 -27.51 -10.37
N LEU A 194 -18.67 -26.92 -11.09
CA LEU A 194 -18.96 -26.25 -12.35
C LEU A 194 -19.27 -27.24 -13.48
N GLY A 195 -18.66 -28.43 -13.47
CA GLY A 195 -18.95 -29.50 -14.44
C GLY A 195 -18.99 -29.03 -15.89
N GLU A 196 -19.94 -29.57 -16.65
CA GLU A 196 -20.18 -29.22 -18.07
C GLU A 196 -20.89 -27.85 -18.22
N ASP A 197 -21.69 -27.44 -17.23
CA ASP A 197 -22.43 -26.17 -17.24
C ASP A 197 -21.53 -24.93 -17.10
N GLY A 198 -20.25 -25.13 -16.74
CA GLY A 198 -19.27 -24.07 -16.55
C GLY A 198 -19.11 -23.17 -17.77
N GLU A 199 -19.09 -23.72 -18.99
CA GLU A 199 -18.91 -22.93 -20.21
C GLU A 199 -20.11 -22.01 -20.51
N GLN A 200 -21.34 -22.50 -20.28
CA GLN A 200 -22.54 -21.70 -20.46
C GLN A 200 -22.58 -20.52 -19.49
N ASN A 201 -22.26 -20.78 -18.22
CA ASN A 201 -22.15 -19.74 -17.21
C ASN A 201 -21.09 -18.70 -17.61
N LEU A 202 -19.92 -19.14 -18.06
CA LEU A 202 -18.86 -18.22 -18.46
C LEU A 202 -19.22 -17.36 -19.68
N ASN A 203 -19.93 -17.92 -20.67
CA ASN A 203 -20.45 -17.13 -21.80
C ASN A 203 -21.35 -15.99 -21.32
N SER A 204 -22.21 -16.24 -20.33
CA SER A 204 -23.09 -15.20 -19.77
C SER A 204 -22.29 -14.08 -19.10
N LEU A 205 -21.24 -14.43 -18.35
CA LEU A 205 -20.35 -13.49 -17.66
C LEU A 205 -19.57 -12.61 -18.65
N VAL A 206 -18.97 -13.23 -19.67
CA VAL A 206 -18.18 -12.54 -20.70
C VAL A 206 -19.08 -11.59 -21.50
N ASN A 207 -20.29 -12.01 -21.86
CA ASN A 207 -21.25 -11.17 -22.56
C ASN A 207 -21.66 -9.95 -21.73
N PHE A 208 -21.96 -10.12 -20.44
CA PHE A 208 -22.30 -9.01 -19.55
C PHE A 208 -21.17 -7.99 -19.45
N LEU A 209 -19.93 -8.45 -19.19
CA LEU A 209 -18.77 -7.56 -19.05
C LEU A 209 -18.42 -6.85 -20.35
N SER A 210 -18.68 -7.47 -21.51
CA SER A 210 -18.47 -6.83 -22.81
C SER A 210 -19.42 -5.64 -23.07
N TYR A 211 -20.58 -5.61 -22.43
CA TYR A 211 -21.57 -4.54 -22.58
C TYR A 211 -21.15 -3.24 -21.88
N ILE A 212 -20.42 -3.34 -20.75
CA ILE A 212 -20.08 -2.16 -19.94
C ILE A 212 -19.25 -1.15 -20.74
N PRO A 213 -18.10 -1.50 -21.35
CA PRO A 213 -17.30 -0.54 -22.12
C PRO A 213 -17.95 -0.12 -23.43
N SER A 214 -18.86 -0.94 -23.99
CA SER A 214 -19.49 -0.70 -25.29
C SER A 214 -20.77 0.15 -25.21
N SER A 215 -21.41 0.21 -24.05
CA SER A 215 -22.65 0.98 -23.82
C SER A 215 -22.49 2.49 -23.89
N GLY A 216 -21.24 3.01 -23.82
CA GLY A 216 -20.96 4.45 -23.77
C GLY A 216 -21.44 5.13 -22.48
N GLY A 217 -22.02 4.38 -21.54
CA GLY A 217 -22.46 4.89 -20.24
C GLY A 217 -21.29 5.18 -19.31
N TYR A 218 -21.43 6.26 -18.53
CA TYR A 218 -20.47 6.69 -17.50
C TYR A 218 -20.78 6.08 -16.11
N VAL A 219 -21.90 5.35 -15.98
CA VAL A 219 -22.39 4.78 -14.72
C VAL A 219 -22.36 3.26 -14.81
N LEU A 220 -21.88 2.61 -13.75
CA LEU A 220 -21.79 1.16 -13.69
C LEU A 220 -23.18 0.52 -13.56
N PRO A 221 -23.59 -0.38 -14.48
CA PRO A 221 -24.84 -1.10 -14.35
C PRO A 221 -24.71 -2.19 -13.27
N ASN A 222 -25.54 -2.12 -12.23
CA ASN A 222 -25.68 -3.14 -11.17
C ASN A 222 -24.36 -3.57 -10.49
N VAL A 223 -24.00 -2.90 -9.39
CA VAL A 223 -22.79 -3.13 -8.57
C VAL A 223 -22.59 -4.60 -8.19
N LEU A 224 -23.64 -5.27 -7.73
CA LEU A 224 -23.57 -6.66 -7.27
C LEU A 224 -23.31 -7.62 -8.42
N GLN A 225 -24.03 -7.45 -9.54
CA GLN A 225 -23.84 -8.28 -10.72
C GLN A 225 -22.43 -8.09 -11.29
N THR A 226 -21.95 -6.85 -11.37
CA THR A 226 -20.56 -6.58 -11.79
C THR A 226 -19.55 -7.27 -10.88
N THR A 227 -19.76 -7.23 -9.57
CA THR A 227 -18.89 -7.92 -8.59
C THR A 227 -18.86 -9.42 -8.87
N VAL A 228 -20.03 -10.07 -8.92
CA VAL A 228 -20.15 -11.52 -9.15
C VAL A 228 -19.55 -11.90 -10.50
N CYS A 229 -19.73 -11.10 -11.55
CA CYS A 229 -19.18 -11.39 -12.87
C CYS A 229 -17.65 -11.27 -12.93
N LEU A 230 -17.06 -10.23 -12.34
CA LEU A 230 -15.60 -10.07 -12.32
C LEU A 230 -14.93 -11.12 -11.44
N VAL A 231 -15.49 -11.40 -10.25
CA VAL A 231 -15.02 -12.48 -9.38
C VAL A 231 -15.19 -13.84 -10.07
N GLY A 232 -16.33 -14.05 -10.71
CA GLY A 232 -16.61 -15.19 -11.59
C GLY A 232 -15.48 -15.41 -12.59
N LEU A 233 -15.18 -14.40 -13.38
CA LEU A 233 -14.15 -14.49 -14.40
C LEU A 233 -12.76 -14.76 -13.81
N ALA A 234 -12.41 -14.15 -12.68
CA ALA A 234 -11.14 -14.38 -11.99
C ALA A 234 -11.01 -15.82 -11.44
N CYS A 235 -12.09 -16.36 -10.85
CA CYS A 235 -12.13 -17.71 -10.33
C CYS A 235 -12.07 -18.76 -11.45
N TYR A 236 -12.85 -18.59 -12.52
CA TYR A 236 -12.86 -19.52 -13.65
C TYR A 236 -11.53 -19.50 -14.39
N SER A 237 -10.93 -18.31 -14.58
CA SER A 237 -9.64 -18.16 -15.25
C SER A 237 -8.48 -18.81 -14.47
N SER A 238 -8.65 -19.06 -13.17
CA SER A 238 -7.69 -19.80 -12.35
C SER A 238 -7.72 -21.32 -12.58
N ILE A 239 -8.73 -21.83 -13.30
CA ILE A 239 -8.89 -23.25 -13.66
C ILE A 239 -8.52 -23.41 -15.13
N THR A 240 -7.50 -24.23 -15.41
CA THR A 240 -6.90 -24.38 -16.75
C THR A 240 -7.92 -24.68 -17.85
N GLN A 241 -8.92 -25.54 -17.58
CA GLN A 241 -9.94 -25.90 -18.58
C GLN A 241 -10.76 -24.69 -19.05
N TYR A 242 -11.08 -23.75 -18.17
CA TYR A 242 -11.89 -22.58 -18.49
C TYR A 242 -11.04 -21.39 -18.94
N ALA A 243 -9.78 -21.27 -18.50
CA ALA A 243 -8.87 -20.21 -18.93
C ALA A 243 -8.71 -20.17 -20.46
N GLY A 244 -8.50 -21.34 -21.09
CA GLY A 244 -8.43 -21.44 -22.55
C GLY A 244 -9.74 -21.03 -23.24
N PHE A 245 -10.89 -21.34 -22.65
CA PHE A 245 -12.20 -20.92 -23.16
C PHE A 245 -12.38 -19.39 -23.07
N VAL A 246 -11.99 -18.77 -21.95
CA VAL A 246 -12.04 -17.31 -21.76
C VAL A 246 -11.19 -16.59 -22.82
N LEU A 247 -9.98 -17.10 -23.09
CA LEU A 247 -9.08 -16.55 -24.11
C LEU A 247 -9.70 -16.63 -25.52
N ARG A 248 -10.30 -17.77 -25.89
CA ARG A 248 -10.97 -17.95 -27.19
C ARG A 248 -12.16 -16.99 -27.37
N ASN A 249 -12.84 -16.63 -26.29
CA ASN A 249 -13.99 -15.72 -26.31
C ASN A 249 -13.62 -14.25 -26.05
N LYS A 250 -12.39 -13.82 -26.39
CA LYS A 250 -11.92 -12.42 -26.25
C LYS A 250 -11.96 -11.89 -24.81
N GLY A 251 -11.95 -12.76 -23.81
CA GLY A 251 -12.01 -12.34 -22.39
C GLY A 251 -10.86 -11.42 -22.01
N PHE A 252 -9.68 -11.62 -22.60
CA PHE A 252 -8.53 -10.73 -22.43
C PHE A 252 -8.83 -9.30 -22.89
N GLU A 253 -9.32 -9.12 -24.12
CA GLU A 253 -9.66 -7.82 -24.69
C GLU A 253 -10.80 -7.14 -23.93
N ILE A 254 -11.78 -7.91 -23.46
CA ILE A 254 -12.90 -7.42 -22.65
C ILE A 254 -12.38 -6.88 -21.32
N LEU A 255 -11.52 -7.62 -20.61
CA LEU A 255 -10.93 -7.17 -19.35
C LEU A 255 -10.03 -5.94 -19.51
N LEU A 256 -9.21 -5.91 -20.56
CA LEU A 256 -8.38 -4.73 -20.85
C LEU A 256 -9.26 -3.51 -21.14
N SER A 257 -10.33 -3.69 -21.92
CA SER A 257 -11.27 -2.60 -22.23
C SER A 257 -12.01 -2.13 -20.98
N PHE A 258 -12.36 -3.06 -20.08
CA PHE A 258 -12.95 -2.74 -18.78
C PHE A 258 -11.98 -1.93 -17.91
N CYS A 259 -10.71 -2.32 -17.80
CA CYS A 259 -9.71 -1.57 -17.04
C CYS A 259 -9.57 -0.13 -17.57
N SER A 260 -9.40 0.03 -18.88
CA SER A 260 -9.31 1.37 -19.51
C SER A 260 -10.60 2.19 -19.32
N TRP A 261 -11.78 1.56 -19.40
CA TRP A 261 -13.06 2.22 -19.11
C TRP A 261 -13.15 2.65 -17.64
N TYR A 262 -12.75 1.80 -16.71
CA TYR A 262 -12.77 2.08 -15.27
C TYR A 262 -11.90 3.30 -14.93
N GLN A 263 -10.67 3.36 -15.44
CA GLN A 263 -9.77 4.49 -15.20
C GLN A 263 -10.39 5.84 -15.61
N ARG A 264 -11.05 5.89 -16.79
CA ARG A 264 -11.69 7.11 -17.30
C ARG A 264 -12.93 7.51 -16.51
N ASN A 265 -13.59 6.56 -15.86
CA ASN A 265 -14.87 6.74 -15.19
C ASN A 265 -14.77 6.66 -13.67
N ARG A 266 -13.57 6.54 -13.08
CA ARG A 266 -13.36 6.31 -11.65
C ARG A 266 -14.15 7.27 -10.76
N GLY A 267 -14.21 8.56 -11.11
CA GLY A 267 -14.96 9.57 -10.35
C GLY A 267 -16.49 9.42 -10.40
N ASN A 268 -17.02 8.70 -11.39
CA ASN A 268 -18.46 8.46 -11.56
C ASN A 268 -18.91 7.10 -11.02
N ILE A 269 -17.96 6.21 -10.71
CA ILE A 269 -18.22 4.91 -10.13
C ILE A 269 -18.30 5.10 -8.62
N GLY A 270 -19.43 4.72 -8.01
CA GLY A 270 -19.58 4.77 -6.56
C GLY A 270 -18.48 3.96 -5.85
N GLU A 271 -18.12 4.35 -4.64
CA GLU A 271 -17.05 3.70 -3.86
C GLU A 271 -17.32 2.18 -3.72
N SER A 272 -16.41 1.34 -4.23
CA SER A 272 -16.54 -0.11 -4.21
C SER A 272 -15.49 -0.73 -3.30
N SER A 273 -15.88 -1.25 -2.14
CA SER A 273 -14.93 -1.81 -1.18
C SER A 273 -14.89 -3.33 -1.23
N PHE A 274 -13.68 -3.88 -1.10
CA PHE A 274 -13.45 -5.29 -0.81
C PHE A 274 -13.83 -5.65 0.64
N ALA A 275 -13.99 -4.66 1.53
CA ALA A 275 -14.54 -4.86 2.87
C ALA A 275 -16.02 -5.23 2.82
N PRO A 276 -16.55 -6.04 3.74
CA PRO A 276 -17.96 -5.95 4.06
C PRO A 276 -18.32 -4.52 4.45
N TYR A 277 -19.38 -3.98 3.85
CA TYR A 277 -19.87 -2.66 4.20
C TYR A 277 -20.26 -2.67 5.69
N PRO A 278 -19.78 -1.71 6.52
CA PRO A 278 -20.25 -1.60 7.89
C PRO A 278 -21.76 -1.42 7.86
N GLN A 279 -22.48 -2.27 8.59
CA GLN A 279 -23.95 -2.30 8.59
C GLN A 279 -24.55 -1.05 9.26
N SER A 280 -23.71 -0.20 9.90
CA SER A 280 -24.14 1.06 10.53
C SER A 280 -23.15 2.22 10.33
N THR A 281 -23.68 3.44 10.24
CA THR A 281 -22.91 4.70 10.16
C THR A 281 -22.15 5.03 11.46
N SER A 282 -22.54 4.44 12.59
CA SER A 282 -21.84 4.56 13.89
C SER A 282 -20.44 3.93 13.88
N GLU A 283 -20.20 2.92 13.05
CA GLU A 283 -18.91 2.22 12.93
C GLU A 283 -17.83 3.09 12.26
N LYS A 284 -18.20 4.20 11.59
CA LYS A 284 -17.26 5.14 10.94
C LYS A 284 -16.64 6.18 11.88
N ARG A 285 -17.18 6.37 13.09
CA ARG A 285 -16.75 7.45 14.01
C ARG A 285 -15.83 6.93 15.12
N ILE A 286 -14.58 6.61 14.77
CA ILE A 286 -13.49 6.56 15.75
C ILE A 286 -12.57 7.74 15.45
N CYS A 287 -12.75 8.83 16.18
CA CYS A 287 -12.10 10.14 16.00
C CYS A 287 -10.55 10.09 16.05
N CYS A 288 -9.96 9.00 16.56
CA CYS A 288 -8.53 8.91 16.86
C CYS A 288 -7.77 7.86 16.05
N TRP A 289 -8.40 7.21 15.06
CA TRP A 289 -7.73 6.20 14.25
C TRP A 289 -7.88 6.51 12.76
N VAL A 290 -6.77 6.91 12.13
CA VAL A 290 -6.68 6.86 10.66
C VAL A 290 -6.66 5.38 10.30
N CYS A 291 -7.80 4.85 9.84
CA CYS A 291 -7.84 3.50 9.31
C CYS A 291 -6.82 3.43 8.17
N PRO A 292 -5.85 2.49 8.20
CA PRO A 292 -4.99 2.27 7.05
C PRO A 292 -5.91 2.03 5.84
N GLU A 293 -5.57 2.65 4.69
CA GLU A 293 -6.31 2.47 3.46
C GLU A 293 -6.47 0.97 3.18
N ASP A 294 -7.69 0.57 2.86
CA ASP A 294 -7.99 -0.79 2.49
C ASP A 294 -7.18 -1.20 1.25
N TRP A 295 -6.88 -2.48 1.10
CA TRP A 295 -5.99 -2.97 0.03
C TRP A 295 -6.45 -2.53 -1.37
N ASP A 296 -7.75 -2.46 -1.58
CA ASP A 296 -8.39 -2.00 -2.80
C ASP A 296 -8.65 -0.49 -2.85
N ASN A 297 -8.62 0.22 -1.71
CA ASN A 297 -8.90 1.65 -1.57
C ASN A 297 -10.12 2.14 -2.38
N LYS A 298 -11.24 1.42 -2.28
CA LYS A 298 -12.51 1.68 -3.01
C LYS A 298 -12.49 1.32 -4.50
N ASP A 299 -11.42 0.68 -4.98
CA ASP A 299 -11.24 0.21 -6.36
C ASP A 299 -11.36 -1.32 -6.50
N ALA A 300 -12.27 -1.96 -5.76
CA ALA A 300 -12.45 -3.43 -5.76
C ALA A 300 -12.72 -4.01 -7.16
N PHE A 301 -13.51 -3.32 -7.99
CA PHE A 301 -13.78 -3.77 -9.36
C PHE A 301 -12.51 -3.87 -10.22
N LEU A 302 -11.64 -2.87 -10.11
CA LEU A 302 -10.37 -2.86 -10.81
C LEU A 302 -9.48 -4.01 -10.33
N LEU A 303 -9.44 -4.26 -9.02
CA LEU A 303 -8.71 -5.39 -8.44
C LEU A 303 -9.19 -6.73 -9.01
N TYR A 304 -10.50 -6.99 -9.06
CA TYR A 304 -11.05 -8.22 -9.63
C TYR A 304 -10.72 -8.40 -11.11
N ALA A 305 -10.80 -7.33 -11.90
CA ALA A 305 -10.45 -7.36 -13.31
C ALA A 305 -8.96 -7.69 -13.52
N LEU A 306 -8.08 -7.10 -12.72
CA LEU A 306 -6.64 -7.35 -12.77
C LEU A 306 -6.27 -8.76 -12.31
N LEU A 307 -6.95 -9.31 -11.31
CA LEU A 307 -6.81 -10.71 -10.90
C LEU A 307 -7.11 -11.67 -12.05
N ALA A 308 -8.25 -11.49 -12.73
CA ALA A 308 -8.60 -12.30 -13.90
C ALA A 308 -7.57 -12.12 -15.04
N LEU A 309 -7.16 -10.89 -15.31
CA LEU A 309 -6.17 -10.58 -16.35
C LEU A 309 -4.82 -11.24 -16.04
N ALA A 310 -4.39 -11.29 -14.78
CA ALA A 310 -3.16 -11.94 -14.35
C ALA A 310 -3.17 -13.44 -14.65
N GLU A 311 -4.28 -14.16 -14.42
CA GLU A 311 -4.39 -15.57 -14.77
C GLU A 311 -4.33 -15.79 -16.29
N LEU A 312 -5.02 -14.96 -17.08
CA LEU A 312 -5.01 -15.05 -18.53
C LEU A 312 -3.62 -14.78 -19.13
N VAL A 313 -2.89 -13.81 -18.57
CA VAL A 313 -1.49 -13.54 -18.94
C VAL A 313 -0.63 -14.73 -18.56
N ASN A 314 -0.74 -15.23 -17.34
CA ASN A 314 0.03 -16.39 -16.90
C ASN A 314 -0.18 -17.61 -17.82
N HIS A 315 -1.43 -17.88 -18.22
CA HIS A 315 -1.76 -18.96 -19.15
C HIS A 315 -1.13 -18.74 -20.53
N SER A 316 -1.25 -17.53 -21.07
CA SER A 316 -0.72 -17.16 -22.39
C SER A 316 0.81 -17.29 -22.47
N PHE A 317 1.53 -17.00 -21.38
CA PHE A 317 2.98 -17.11 -21.31
C PHE A 317 3.50 -18.50 -20.92
N SER A 318 2.64 -19.37 -20.36
CA SER A 318 3.01 -20.74 -19.99
C SER A 318 2.97 -21.69 -21.19
N GLU A 319 2.11 -21.43 -22.17
CA GLU A 319 2.02 -22.22 -23.40
C GLU A 319 2.91 -21.58 -24.50
N GLN A 320 4.02 -22.25 -24.85
CA GLN A 320 5.05 -21.71 -25.78
C GLN A 320 4.48 -21.21 -27.12
N ASN A 321 3.44 -21.87 -27.64
CA ASN A 321 2.77 -21.47 -28.88
C ASN A 321 1.99 -20.14 -28.72
N HIS A 322 1.38 -19.91 -27.57
CA HIS A 322 0.60 -18.70 -27.30
C HIS A 322 1.45 -17.50 -26.88
N ALA A 323 2.64 -17.72 -26.31
CA ALA A 323 3.57 -16.63 -25.98
C ALA A 323 4.14 -15.95 -27.23
N GLN A 324 4.49 -16.75 -28.26
CA GLN A 324 4.89 -16.24 -29.57
C GLN A 324 3.70 -15.60 -30.30
N GLU A 325 2.52 -16.20 -30.24
CA GLU A 325 1.31 -15.65 -30.86
C GLU A 325 0.87 -14.30 -30.25
N PHE A 326 0.95 -14.17 -28.92
CA PHE A 326 0.68 -12.92 -28.20
C PHE A 326 1.71 -11.83 -28.55
N SER A 327 2.98 -12.20 -28.71
CA SER A 327 4.05 -11.25 -29.06
C SER A 327 3.99 -10.81 -30.53
N ILE A 328 3.54 -11.67 -31.46
CA ILE A 328 3.61 -11.42 -32.91
C ILE A 328 2.28 -10.90 -33.48
N LYS A 329 1.12 -11.34 -32.98
CA LYS A 329 -0.20 -10.98 -33.55
C LYS A 329 -0.91 -9.83 -32.83
N ARG A 330 -0.40 -9.39 -31.66
CA ARG A 330 -1.09 -8.48 -30.72
C ARG A 330 -0.21 -7.33 -30.24
N GLU A 331 0.70 -6.82 -31.07
CA GLU A 331 1.61 -5.71 -30.71
C GLU A 331 0.84 -4.47 -30.20
N ASN A 332 -0.17 -4.01 -30.93
CA ASN A 332 -1.05 -2.91 -30.50
C ASN A 332 -1.80 -3.18 -29.18
N VAL A 333 -2.11 -4.44 -28.87
CA VAL A 333 -2.80 -4.82 -27.62
C VAL A 333 -1.81 -4.87 -26.46
N LYS A 334 -0.57 -5.31 -26.71
CA LYS A 334 0.53 -5.31 -25.74
C LYS A 334 0.88 -3.89 -25.32
N ASP A 335 1.00 -2.96 -26.26
CA ASP A 335 1.32 -1.56 -25.94
C ASP A 335 0.21 -0.93 -25.11
N ARG A 336 -1.06 -1.11 -25.54
CA ARG A 336 -2.22 -0.63 -24.78
C ARG A 336 -2.29 -1.22 -23.37
N LEU A 337 -1.96 -2.51 -23.22
CA LEU A 337 -1.85 -3.18 -21.93
C LEU A 337 -0.76 -2.55 -21.07
N CYS A 338 0.46 -2.38 -21.60
CA CYS A 338 1.57 -1.76 -20.89
C CYS A 338 1.19 -0.37 -20.37
N THR A 339 0.67 0.50 -21.24
CA THR A 339 0.27 1.88 -20.87
C THR A 339 -0.79 1.85 -19.76
N THR A 340 -1.85 1.06 -19.95
CA THR A 340 -2.93 0.91 -18.96
C THR A 340 -2.39 0.47 -17.59
N LEU A 341 -1.52 -0.54 -17.57
CA LEU A 341 -1.00 -1.09 -16.31
C LEU A 341 0.03 -0.17 -15.64
N GLN A 342 0.86 0.55 -16.41
CA GLN A 342 1.80 1.53 -15.87
C GLN A 342 1.05 2.68 -15.19
N GLU A 343 0.00 3.21 -15.83
CA GLU A 343 -0.87 4.23 -15.22
C GLU A 343 -1.54 3.74 -13.94
N ILE A 344 -2.01 2.49 -13.89
CA ILE A 344 -2.57 1.91 -12.66
C ILE A 344 -1.50 1.77 -11.59
N ARG A 345 -0.33 1.21 -11.92
CA ARG A 345 0.78 0.97 -10.98
C ARG A 345 1.29 2.28 -10.36
N ASP A 346 1.41 3.33 -11.16
CA ASP A 346 2.03 4.60 -10.75
C ASP A 346 1.01 5.65 -10.29
N GLY A 347 -0.29 5.39 -10.47
CA GLY A 347 -1.40 6.27 -10.05
C GLY A 347 -1.80 6.15 -8.58
N THR A 348 -2.91 6.83 -8.23
CA THR A 348 -3.46 6.94 -6.85
C THR A 348 -4.48 5.85 -6.50
N TYR A 349 -4.24 4.63 -7.00
CA TYR A 349 -5.09 3.46 -6.73
C TYR A 349 -4.69 2.76 -5.42
N GLY A 350 -5.57 1.90 -4.90
CA GLY A 350 -5.23 1.00 -3.79
C GLY A 350 -4.00 0.14 -4.06
N SER A 351 -3.35 -0.32 -2.99
CA SER A 351 -2.11 -1.12 -3.10
C SER A 351 -2.33 -2.44 -3.85
N GLY A 352 -3.49 -3.08 -3.73
CA GLY A 352 -3.87 -4.30 -4.43
C GLY A 352 -3.87 -4.15 -5.95
N PRO A 353 -4.69 -3.24 -6.55
CA PRO A 353 -4.65 -2.97 -7.98
C PRO A 353 -3.24 -2.65 -8.50
N ARG A 354 -2.48 -1.83 -7.77
CA ARG A 354 -1.10 -1.48 -8.12
C ARG A 354 -0.17 -2.70 -8.12
N TRP A 355 -0.29 -3.57 -7.13
CA TRP A 355 0.46 -4.83 -7.04
C TRP A 355 0.14 -5.79 -8.17
N TYR A 356 -1.13 -5.97 -8.52
CA TYR A 356 -1.51 -6.83 -9.63
C TYR A 356 -1.10 -6.25 -10.98
N ALA A 357 -1.15 -4.94 -11.15
CA ALA A 357 -0.60 -4.28 -12.34
C ALA A 357 0.91 -4.54 -12.47
N ALA A 358 1.68 -4.36 -11.38
CA ALA A 358 3.10 -4.69 -11.36
C ALA A 358 3.38 -6.19 -11.61
N HIS A 359 2.55 -7.08 -11.06
CA HIS A 359 2.66 -8.52 -11.28
C HIS A 359 2.46 -8.88 -12.76
N ILE A 360 1.45 -8.32 -13.43
CA ILE A 360 1.22 -8.54 -14.86
C ILE A 360 2.39 -7.96 -15.69
N LEU A 361 2.82 -6.74 -15.38
CA LEU A 361 3.95 -6.07 -16.03
C LEU A 361 5.27 -6.86 -15.92
N SER A 362 5.44 -7.68 -14.87
CA SER A 362 6.61 -8.57 -14.72
C SER A 362 6.72 -9.64 -15.82
N TYR A 363 5.61 -9.99 -16.49
CA TYR A 363 5.65 -10.87 -17.66
C TYR A 363 6.25 -10.15 -18.89
N LEU A 364 6.24 -8.82 -18.89
CA LEU A 364 6.67 -7.95 -19.98
C LEU A 364 8.06 -7.32 -19.73
N GLY A 365 8.72 -7.66 -18.63
CA GLY A 365 10.09 -7.21 -18.33
C GLY A 365 10.17 -5.99 -17.40
N TYR A 366 9.04 -5.52 -16.87
CA TYR A 366 9.01 -4.37 -15.95
C TYR A 366 8.83 -4.85 -14.50
N TYR A 367 9.75 -4.46 -13.61
CA TYR A 367 9.76 -4.93 -12.22
C TYR A 367 9.84 -3.74 -11.27
N GLY A 368 9.11 -3.80 -10.16
CA GLY A 368 9.13 -2.77 -9.13
C GLY A 368 8.04 -1.72 -9.30
N PHE A 369 8.18 -0.65 -8.52
CA PHE A 369 7.27 0.49 -8.50
C PHE A 369 8.09 1.76 -8.66
N GLN A 370 7.59 2.68 -9.48
CA GLN A 370 8.21 4.00 -9.55
C GLN A 370 7.75 4.81 -8.34
N ASP A 371 8.71 5.38 -7.62
CA ASP A 371 8.45 6.40 -6.61
C ASP A 371 9.33 7.64 -6.87
N LYS A 372 8.89 8.78 -6.34
CA LYS A 372 9.57 10.07 -6.54
C LYS A 372 10.99 10.05 -5.95
N LEU A 373 11.16 9.46 -4.77
CA LEU A 373 12.47 9.28 -4.13
C LEU A 373 13.43 8.50 -5.04
N GLY A 374 12.96 7.44 -5.67
CA GLY A 374 13.70 6.60 -6.59
C GLY A 374 14.09 7.33 -7.85
N LYS A 375 13.22 8.19 -8.39
CA LYS A 375 13.55 9.09 -9.51
C LYS A 375 14.67 10.08 -9.15
N ARG A 376 14.65 10.62 -7.93
CA ARG A 376 15.74 11.48 -7.42
C ARG A 376 17.05 10.71 -7.27
N LEU A 377 16.99 9.54 -6.66
CA LEU A 377 18.17 8.72 -6.38
C LEU A 377 18.80 8.14 -7.64
N ILE A 378 18.02 7.72 -8.64
CA ILE A 378 18.58 7.23 -9.90
C ILE A 378 19.33 8.34 -10.64
N GLY A 379 18.87 9.59 -10.59
CA GLY A 379 19.62 10.73 -11.10
C GLY A 379 20.97 10.91 -10.38
N ALA A 380 21.04 10.61 -9.08
CA ALA A 380 22.31 10.61 -8.35
C ALA A 380 23.22 9.41 -8.66
N TYR A 381 22.65 8.28 -9.10
CA TYR A 381 23.42 7.12 -9.58
C TYR A 381 24.03 7.34 -10.96
N GLU A 382 23.29 8.01 -11.85
CA GLU A 382 23.77 8.40 -13.18
C GLU A 382 24.86 9.48 -13.11
N ASP A 383 24.94 10.19 -12.00
CA ASP A 383 25.90 11.26 -11.76
C ASP A 383 27.15 10.76 -11.00
N GLU A 384 28.17 10.39 -11.78
CA GLU A 384 29.40 9.79 -11.23
C GLU A 384 30.13 10.69 -10.22
N GLU A 385 29.98 12.01 -10.28
CA GLU A 385 30.65 12.96 -9.37
C GLU A 385 30.11 12.89 -7.95
N CYS A 386 28.89 12.38 -7.78
CA CYS A 386 28.26 12.19 -6.47
C CYS A 386 28.62 10.86 -5.81
N SER A 387 29.43 10.01 -6.46
CA SER A 387 29.80 8.69 -5.95
C SER A 387 30.94 8.72 -4.94
N ASP A 388 30.91 7.82 -3.96
CA ASP A 388 31.97 7.62 -2.95
C ASP A 388 32.61 6.23 -3.05
N MET A 389 32.16 5.43 -4.02
CA MET A 389 32.61 4.06 -4.27
C MET A 389 32.52 3.71 -5.77
N ARG A 390 33.40 2.81 -6.22
CA ARG A 390 33.41 2.28 -7.58
C ARG A 390 33.51 0.75 -7.56
N LEU A 391 32.64 0.08 -8.30
CA LEU A 391 32.69 -1.37 -8.51
C LEU A 391 33.42 -1.67 -9.82
N LEU A 392 34.54 -2.37 -9.75
CA LEU A 392 35.38 -2.74 -10.89
C LEU A 392 35.02 -4.14 -11.38
N PHE A 393 34.66 -4.29 -12.65
CA PHE A 393 34.34 -5.58 -13.26
C PHE A 393 35.59 -6.27 -13.82
N ALA A 394 35.51 -7.60 -13.98
CA ALA A 394 36.57 -8.38 -14.63
C ALA A 394 36.80 -7.98 -16.10
N SER A 395 35.82 -7.34 -16.74
CA SER A 395 35.96 -6.77 -18.10
C SER A 395 36.84 -5.51 -18.15
N GLY A 396 37.23 -4.95 -17.01
CA GLY A 396 37.92 -3.66 -16.91
C GLY A 396 36.97 -2.46 -16.84
N ASN A 397 35.68 -2.65 -17.07
CA ASN A 397 34.67 -1.61 -16.88
C ASN A 397 34.44 -1.34 -15.40
N SER A 398 33.83 -0.20 -15.08
CA SER A 398 33.46 0.15 -13.71
C SER A 398 32.11 0.83 -13.63
N VAL A 399 31.49 0.77 -12.46
CA VAL A 399 30.28 1.54 -12.15
C VAL A 399 30.48 2.31 -10.84
N SER A 400 30.10 3.58 -10.86
CA SER A 400 30.15 4.50 -9.72
C SER A 400 28.88 4.33 -8.87
N VAL A 401 29.03 4.21 -7.56
CA VAL A 401 27.95 3.92 -6.61
C VAL A 401 28.15 4.65 -5.28
N ASN A 402 27.12 4.64 -4.45
CA ASN A 402 27.11 5.25 -3.12
C ASN A 402 27.04 4.19 -2.03
N LYS A 403 28.01 4.20 -1.12
CA LYS A 403 28.11 3.26 0.00
C LYS A 403 26.84 3.23 0.82
N ILE A 404 26.28 4.39 1.16
CA ILE A 404 25.08 4.46 2.00
C ILE A 404 23.86 3.82 1.33
N ILE A 405 23.67 4.03 0.02
CA ILE A 405 22.55 3.45 -0.72
C ILE A 405 22.70 1.93 -0.78
N LEU A 406 23.92 1.44 -1.04
CA LEU A 406 24.19 0.00 -0.99
C LEU A 406 24.02 -0.58 0.41
N ALA A 407 24.47 0.11 1.45
CA ALA A 407 24.34 -0.35 2.85
C ALA A 407 22.87 -0.51 3.25
N VAL A 408 22.00 0.37 2.78
CA VAL A 408 20.55 0.29 3.02
C VAL A 408 19.89 -0.78 2.15
N ARG A 409 20.20 -0.82 0.84
CA ARG A 409 19.39 -1.54 -0.14
C ARG A 409 19.98 -2.88 -0.59
N CYS A 410 21.29 -3.02 -0.57
CA CYS A 410 22.04 -4.20 -1.01
C CYS A 410 23.32 -4.41 -0.16
N PRO A 411 23.21 -4.55 1.17
CA PRO A 411 24.37 -4.53 2.07
C PRO A 411 25.40 -5.64 1.79
N THR A 412 24.98 -6.73 1.17
CA THR A 412 25.84 -7.85 0.77
C THR A 412 26.83 -7.51 -0.34
N LEU A 413 26.63 -6.39 -1.07
CA LEU A 413 27.59 -5.89 -2.06
C LEU A 413 28.76 -5.15 -1.41
N LEU A 414 28.61 -4.76 -0.14
CA LEU A 414 29.68 -4.18 0.64
C LEU A 414 30.50 -5.30 1.28
N PRO A 415 31.83 -5.11 1.43
CA PRO A 415 32.65 -6.06 2.16
C PRO A 415 32.13 -6.15 3.61
N PRO A 416 32.14 -7.34 4.23
CA PRO A 416 31.86 -7.44 5.66
C PRO A 416 32.86 -6.54 6.40
N GLU A 417 32.37 -5.78 7.39
CA GLU A 417 33.23 -4.92 8.21
C GLU A 417 34.37 -5.77 8.80
N GLU A 418 35.56 -5.69 8.20
CA GLU A 418 36.77 -6.23 8.81
C GLU A 418 37.02 -5.43 10.08
N GLY A 419 36.74 -6.05 11.22
CA GLY A 419 37.18 -5.69 12.56
C GLY A 419 37.33 -4.19 12.83
N ALA A 420 36.37 -3.63 13.56
CA ALA A 420 36.56 -2.42 14.35
C ALA A 420 37.75 -2.57 15.32
N ARG A 421 39.00 -2.45 14.84
CA ARG A 421 40.23 -2.25 15.62
C ARG A 421 41.34 -1.63 14.76
N SER A 422 41.47 -0.31 14.88
CA SER A 422 42.75 0.26 15.31
C SER A 422 42.47 1.65 15.87
N GLY A 423 42.46 1.74 17.20
CA GLY A 423 42.70 3.02 17.85
C GLY A 423 44.09 3.48 17.47
N SER A 424 44.17 4.53 16.65
CA SER A 424 45.41 5.26 16.43
C SER A 424 45.04 6.72 16.21
N MET A 425 45.58 7.51 17.13
CA MET A 425 45.60 8.96 17.25
C MET A 425 45.36 9.75 15.97
N ILE A 426 44.58 10.81 16.15
CA ILE A 426 44.56 12.08 15.42
C ILE A 426 45.81 12.25 14.55
N SER A 427 45.66 12.00 13.25
CA SER A 427 46.50 12.55 12.20
C SER A 427 45.78 13.79 11.67
N SER A 428 46.40 14.96 11.74
CA SER A 428 45.84 16.24 11.31
C SER A 428 46.06 16.53 9.82
N GLU A 429 46.09 15.50 8.98
CA GLU A 429 46.12 15.67 7.53
C GLU A 429 44.87 15.01 6.93
N LYS A 430 43.96 15.86 6.43
CA LYS A 430 42.70 15.45 5.83
C LYS A 430 42.99 14.55 4.61
N PRO A 431 42.54 13.30 4.57
CA PRO A 431 42.63 12.52 3.35
C PRO A 431 41.68 13.18 2.33
N GLN A 432 42.19 13.49 1.13
CA GLN A 432 41.35 13.70 -0.04
C GLN A 432 40.33 12.54 -0.12
N ARG A 433 39.08 12.83 -0.49
CA ARG A 433 38.00 11.85 -0.62
C ARG A 433 38.43 10.72 -1.56
N THR A 434 39.04 9.67 -1.02
CA THR A 434 39.46 8.50 -1.79
C THR A 434 38.21 7.68 -2.09
N VAL A 435 37.80 7.66 -3.36
CA VAL A 435 36.77 6.76 -3.87
C VAL A 435 37.20 5.33 -3.56
N GLN A 436 36.39 4.58 -2.82
CA GLN A 436 36.71 3.20 -2.49
C GLN A 436 36.45 2.31 -3.70
N GLU A 437 37.44 1.53 -4.13
CA GLU A 437 37.28 0.60 -5.24
C GLU A 437 37.06 -0.84 -4.72
N ILE A 438 36.00 -1.50 -5.18
CA ILE A 438 35.75 -2.92 -4.91
C ILE A 438 35.82 -3.69 -6.23
N ARG A 439 36.67 -4.71 -6.29
CA ARG A 439 36.77 -5.60 -7.46
C ARG A 439 35.73 -6.70 -7.37
N MET A 440 34.86 -6.77 -8.38
CA MET A 440 33.86 -7.81 -8.52
C MET A 440 34.50 -9.11 -9.02
N SER A 441 33.99 -10.25 -8.53
CA SER A 441 34.40 -11.56 -9.04
C SER A 441 34.07 -11.70 -10.53
N ALA A 442 34.92 -12.42 -11.28
CA ALA A 442 34.67 -12.75 -12.69
C ALA A 442 33.37 -13.54 -12.92
N ASN A 443 32.80 -14.13 -11.87
CA ASN A 443 31.51 -14.85 -11.93
C ASN A 443 30.29 -13.93 -11.85
N VAL A 444 30.48 -12.63 -11.54
CA VAL A 444 29.37 -11.66 -11.47
C VAL A 444 29.09 -11.15 -12.87
N ASP A 445 27.85 -11.34 -13.32
CA ASP A 445 27.39 -10.80 -14.60
C ASP A 445 27.20 -9.29 -14.53
N THR A 446 27.94 -8.55 -15.36
CA THR A 446 27.95 -7.09 -15.38
C THR A 446 26.56 -6.50 -15.61
N LEU A 447 25.83 -6.99 -16.62
CA LEU A 447 24.53 -6.44 -16.98
C LEU A 447 23.49 -6.71 -15.88
N ALA A 448 23.49 -7.92 -15.32
CA ALA A 448 22.61 -8.26 -14.20
C ALA A 448 22.93 -7.45 -12.94
N LEU A 449 24.21 -7.12 -12.67
CA LEU A 449 24.56 -6.24 -11.54
C LEU A 449 24.07 -4.81 -11.78
N ILE A 450 24.25 -4.27 -12.99
CA ILE A 450 23.72 -2.94 -13.35
C ILE A 450 22.21 -2.88 -13.14
N LYS A 451 21.46 -3.89 -13.60
CA LYS A 451 20.01 -3.97 -13.36
C LYS A 451 19.64 -4.08 -11.89
N LEU A 452 20.44 -4.77 -11.07
CA LEU A 452 20.23 -4.79 -9.63
C LEU A 452 20.44 -3.40 -9.00
N LEU A 453 21.45 -2.66 -9.45
CA LEU A 453 21.75 -1.30 -8.98
C LEU A 453 20.66 -0.31 -9.40
N GLU A 454 20.19 -0.35 -10.66
CA GLU A 454 19.04 0.43 -11.12
C GLU A 454 17.82 0.24 -10.19
N PHE A 455 17.52 -1.01 -9.83
CA PHE A 455 16.45 -1.31 -8.88
C PHE A 455 16.75 -0.83 -7.45
N ALA A 456 17.99 -0.95 -6.99
CA ALA A 456 18.39 -0.52 -5.64
C ALA A 456 18.18 0.99 -5.44
N TYR A 457 18.47 1.79 -6.48
CA TYR A 457 18.33 3.24 -6.47
C TYR A 457 16.91 3.71 -6.77
N SER A 458 16.23 3.11 -7.75
CA SER A 458 14.93 3.63 -8.22
C SER A 458 13.71 2.90 -7.69
N GLY A 459 13.89 1.70 -7.09
CA GLY A 459 12.78 0.81 -6.75
C GLY A 459 12.12 0.13 -7.97
N TYR A 460 12.65 0.36 -9.17
CA TYR A 460 12.11 -0.06 -10.45
C TYR A 460 13.23 -0.52 -11.41
N VAL A 461 12.94 -1.46 -12.31
CA VAL A 461 13.91 -1.87 -13.34
C VAL A 461 13.24 -2.52 -14.54
N GLU A 462 13.79 -2.28 -15.71
CA GLU A 462 13.43 -2.95 -16.96
C GLU A 462 14.49 -3.99 -17.32
N VAL A 463 14.05 -5.22 -17.56
CA VAL A 463 14.93 -6.37 -17.73
C VAL A 463 14.50 -7.21 -18.91
N GLU A 464 15.42 -7.38 -19.85
CA GLU A 464 15.27 -8.28 -20.98
C GLU A 464 15.30 -9.75 -20.55
N SER A 465 14.67 -10.62 -21.35
CA SER A 465 14.53 -12.05 -21.06
C SER A 465 15.87 -12.79 -20.90
N THR A 466 16.92 -12.33 -21.59
CA THR A 466 18.29 -12.89 -21.55
C THR A 466 18.98 -12.68 -20.20
N THR A 467 18.67 -11.58 -19.50
CA THR A 467 19.31 -11.18 -18.24
C THR A 467 18.57 -11.73 -17.02
N LEU A 468 17.29 -12.11 -17.19
CA LEU A 468 16.38 -12.50 -16.11
C LEU A 468 16.93 -13.58 -15.17
N LYS A 469 17.49 -14.68 -15.70
CA LYS A 469 18.00 -15.79 -14.88
C LYS A 469 19.17 -15.36 -14.00
N LYS A 470 20.08 -14.55 -14.54
CA LYS A 470 21.27 -14.07 -13.84
C LYS A 470 20.89 -13.05 -12.76
N LEU A 471 19.99 -12.12 -13.10
CA LEU A 471 19.45 -11.15 -12.14
C LEU A 471 18.71 -11.84 -10.99
N LYS A 472 17.89 -12.87 -11.26
CA LYS A 472 17.21 -13.65 -10.22
C LYS A 472 18.17 -14.29 -9.23
N THR A 473 19.30 -14.81 -9.71
CA THR A 473 20.36 -15.35 -8.84
C THR A 473 21.00 -14.25 -8.00
N LEU A 474 21.37 -13.11 -8.61
CA LEU A 474 21.96 -11.98 -7.88
C LEU A 474 21.00 -11.39 -6.84
N ALA A 475 19.72 -11.18 -7.18
CA ALA A 475 18.70 -10.67 -6.27
C ALA A 475 18.53 -11.57 -5.04
N ARG A 476 18.62 -12.90 -5.22
CA ARG A 476 18.61 -13.86 -4.11
C ARG A 476 19.85 -13.72 -3.22
N HIS A 477 21.04 -13.65 -3.81
CA HIS A 477 22.28 -13.45 -3.04
C HIS A 477 22.27 -12.13 -2.28
N CYS A 478 21.73 -11.08 -2.90
CA CYS A 478 21.65 -9.74 -2.31
C CYS A 478 20.44 -9.53 -1.39
N LYS A 479 19.64 -10.57 -1.13
CA LYS A 479 18.44 -10.53 -0.30
C LYS A 479 17.44 -9.43 -0.70
N SER A 480 17.40 -9.10 -2.00
CA SER A 480 16.41 -8.16 -2.55
C SER A 480 15.08 -8.89 -2.73
N ASN A 481 14.36 -9.09 -1.62
CA ASN A 481 13.18 -9.97 -1.55
C ASN A 481 12.03 -9.49 -2.45
N VAL A 482 11.78 -8.19 -2.52
CA VAL A 482 10.73 -7.59 -3.36
C VAL A 482 11.02 -7.85 -4.85
N LEU A 483 12.24 -7.55 -5.30
CA LEU A 483 12.65 -7.82 -6.67
C LEU A 483 12.60 -9.32 -6.95
N LEU A 484 13.12 -10.15 -6.04
CA LEU A 484 13.10 -11.60 -6.19
C LEU A 484 11.67 -12.16 -6.32
N GLN A 485 10.71 -11.66 -5.53
CA GLN A 485 9.30 -12.03 -5.61
C GLN A 485 8.74 -11.78 -7.02
N MET A 486 8.98 -10.59 -7.57
CA MET A 486 8.50 -10.20 -8.90
C MET A 486 9.23 -10.94 -10.04
N LEU A 487 10.55 -11.14 -9.95
CA LEU A 487 11.33 -11.96 -10.90
C LEU A 487 10.91 -13.43 -10.86
N CYS A 488 10.43 -13.92 -9.72
CA CYS A 488 9.82 -15.23 -9.59
C CYS A 488 8.37 -15.27 -10.06
N ARG A 489 7.76 -14.13 -10.38
CA ARG A 489 6.33 -13.98 -10.71
C ARG A 489 5.45 -14.61 -9.64
N ARG A 490 5.85 -14.46 -8.37
CA ARG A 490 4.98 -14.85 -7.25
C ARG A 490 3.79 -13.90 -7.20
N ARG A 491 2.64 -14.42 -6.79
CA ARG A 491 1.44 -13.60 -6.62
C ARG A 491 1.67 -12.55 -5.52
N PRO A 492 1.05 -11.38 -5.60
CA PRO A 492 1.06 -10.41 -4.51
C PRO A 492 0.43 -11.01 -3.24
N LYS A 493 1.00 -10.67 -2.08
CA LYS A 493 0.41 -11.05 -0.78
C LYS A 493 -0.76 -10.12 -0.47
N TRP A 494 -1.89 -10.68 -0.03
CA TRP A 494 -3.07 -9.91 0.37
C TRP A 494 -2.74 -8.91 1.49
N GLY A 495 -3.26 -7.70 1.38
CA GLY A 495 -3.03 -6.63 2.35
C GLY A 495 -1.64 -6.00 2.33
N SER A 496 -0.71 -6.49 1.51
CA SER A 496 0.65 -5.93 1.46
C SER A 496 0.65 -4.49 0.94
N SER A 497 1.38 -3.62 1.64
CA SER A 497 1.62 -2.25 1.21
C SER A 497 2.54 -2.21 -0.01
N ILE A 498 2.52 -1.09 -0.74
CA ILE A 498 3.51 -0.83 -1.79
C ILE A 498 4.90 -0.72 -1.14
N PRO A 499 5.91 -1.46 -1.64
CA PRO A 499 7.26 -1.42 -1.09
C PRO A 499 7.85 -0.05 -1.38
N ARG A 500 8.36 0.61 -0.35
CA ARG A 500 9.04 1.91 -0.46
C ARG A 500 10.55 1.73 -0.39
N ILE A 501 11.29 2.69 -0.93
CA ILE A 501 12.72 2.78 -0.70
C ILE A 501 12.94 3.29 0.74
N ASP A 502 13.38 2.39 1.63
CA ASP A 502 13.55 2.65 3.06
C ASP A 502 14.88 3.34 3.39
N ILE A 503 15.15 4.47 2.74
CA ILE A 503 16.33 5.30 2.98
C ILE A 503 16.43 5.83 4.43
N PRO A 504 15.35 6.04 5.21
CA PRO A 504 15.48 6.41 6.62
C PRO A 504 16.34 5.45 7.47
N LEU A 505 16.52 4.20 7.04
CA LEU A 505 17.48 3.28 7.66
C LEU A 505 18.91 3.82 7.69
N ALA A 506 19.28 4.70 6.75
CA ALA A 506 20.57 5.40 6.74
C ALA A 506 20.78 6.29 7.98
N LEU A 507 19.70 6.77 8.62
CA LEU A 507 19.75 7.60 9.82
C LEU A 507 19.85 6.77 11.12
N THR A 508 19.84 5.44 11.01
CA THR A 508 19.90 4.55 12.18
C THR A 508 21.32 4.48 12.76
N PRO A 509 21.48 4.14 14.06
CA PRO A 509 22.80 4.02 14.67
C PRO A 509 23.76 3.07 13.93
N LYS A 510 23.22 2.09 13.21
CA LYS A 510 24.02 1.12 12.44
C LYS A 510 24.72 1.77 11.23
N LEU A 511 24.09 2.73 10.58
CA LEU A 511 24.56 3.30 9.31
C LEU A 511 24.97 4.77 9.41
N ILE A 512 24.66 5.44 10.52
CA ILE A 512 24.95 6.86 10.73
C ILE A 512 26.45 7.19 10.65
N HIS A 513 27.32 6.21 10.87
CA HIS A 513 28.77 6.38 10.75
C HIS A 513 29.23 6.67 9.30
N LEU A 514 28.36 6.43 8.30
CA LEU A 514 28.58 6.79 6.90
C LEU A 514 28.14 8.23 6.58
N SER A 515 27.63 9.00 7.56
CA SER A 515 27.27 10.41 7.35
C SER A 515 28.49 11.25 7.00
N ASP A 516 28.40 12.06 5.94
CA ASP A 516 29.48 12.91 5.42
C ASP A 516 29.15 14.41 5.47
N VAL A 517 28.06 14.78 6.14
CA VAL A 517 27.69 16.17 6.46
C VAL A 517 26.80 16.24 7.70
N ILE A 518 26.94 17.32 8.48
CA ILE A 518 26.11 17.64 9.64
C ILE A 518 25.32 18.92 9.35
N LEU A 519 24.00 18.86 9.49
CA LEU A 519 23.13 20.02 9.39
C LEU A 519 22.93 20.65 10.78
N VAL A 520 23.08 21.97 10.86
CA VAL A 520 22.99 22.75 12.11
C VAL A 520 21.82 23.73 11.99
N PRO A 521 20.82 23.67 12.88
CA PRO A 521 19.65 24.56 12.85
C PRO A 521 20.00 25.98 13.33
N LYS A 522 19.03 26.92 13.21
CA LYS A 522 19.17 28.30 13.69
C LYS A 522 19.36 28.37 15.21
N GLU A 523 18.66 27.52 15.99
CA GLU A 523 18.84 27.50 17.44
C GLU A 523 20.04 26.63 17.83
N THR A 524 20.95 27.21 18.58
CA THR A 524 22.15 26.50 19.06
C THR A 524 22.02 25.98 20.50
N ASN A 525 21.00 26.45 21.22
CA ASN A 525 20.78 26.14 22.63
C ASN A 525 19.38 25.53 22.83
N MET A 526 19.31 24.21 22.91
CA MET A 526 18.10 23.47 23.28
C MET A 526 18.34 22.72 24.59
N ALA A 527 17.60 23.07 25.63
CA ALA A 527 17.76 22.46 26.96
C ALA A 527 17.47 20.94 26.88
N GLY A 528 18.41 20.12 27.35
CA GLY A 528 18.27 18.67 27.39
C GLY A 528 18.54 17.96 26.06
N PHE A 529 18.98 18.66 25.00
CA PHE A 529 19.43 17.98 23.78
C PHE A 529 20.70 17.17 24.05
N ASN A 530 20.67 15.89 23.67
CA ASN A 530 21.84 15.02 23.64
C ASN A 530 21.80 14.17 22.38
N CYS A 531 22.82 14.30 21.54
CA CYS A 531 22.92 13.44 20.38
C CYS A 531 23.19 11.99 20.81
N ARG A 532 22.45 11.06 20.22
CA ARG A 532 22.62 9.63 20.50
C ARG A 532 23.84 9.02 19.80
N PHE A 533 24.47 9.77 18.91
CA PHE A 533 25.50 9.27 17.99
C PHE A 533 26.86 9.95 18.17
N CYS A 534 26.89 11.15 18.76
CA CYS A 534 28.12 11.87 19.02
C CYS A 534 28.03 12.63 20.35
N SER A 535 29.18 13.13 20.83
CA SER A 535 29.28 13.82 22.13
C SER A 535 28.77 15.28 22.11
N SER A 536 28.10 15.72 21.05
CA SER A 536 27.63 17.11 20.93
C SER A 536 26.32 17.33 21.67
N THR A 537 26.29 18.40 22.46
CA THR A 537 25.14 18.85 23.27
C THR A 537 24.33 19.96 22.58
N SER A 538 24.79 20.46 21.44
CA SER A 538 24.00 21.37 20.58
C SER A 538 23.20 20.58 19.55
N PRO A 539 21.97 21.01 19.21
CA PRO A 539 21.11 20.35 18.23
C PRO A 539 21.77 20.32 16.85
N HIS A 540 21.72 19.15 16.20
CA HIS A 540 22.23 18.93 14.85
C HIS A 540 21.69 17.62 14.27
N ALA A 541 21.71 17.49 12.95
CA ALA A 541 21.34 16.27 12.25
C ALA A 541 22.49 15.72 11.42
N HIS A 542 22.86 14.46 11.63
CA HIS A 542 23.78 13.74 10.73
C HIS A 542 23.07 13.43 9.41
N SER A 543 23.75 13.61 8.28
CA SER A 543 23.17 13.44 6.96
C SER A 543 24.18 13.00 5.90
N HIS A 544 23.68 12.68 4.70
CA HIS A 544 24.48 12.19 3.58
C HIS A 544 24.33 13.12 2.39
N ARG A 545 25.44 13.66 1.89
CA ARG A 545 25.44 14.61 0.79
C ARG A 545 24.77 14.07 -0.46
N VAL A 546 24.96 12.79 -0.80
CA VAL A 546 24.28 12.18 -1.95
C VAL A 546 22.74 12.28 -1.84
N ILE A 547 22.19 12.07 -0.64
CA ILE A 547 20.73 12.11 -0.41
C ILE A 547 20.23 13.56 -0.44
N LEU A 548 21.00 14.50 0.11
CA LEU A 548 20.67 15.92 0.06
C LEU A 548 20.76 16.48 -1.38
N SER A 549 21.86 16.20 -2.09
CA SER A 549 22.08 16.59 -3.48
C SER A 549 21.02 16.05 -4.42
N SER A 550 20.51 14.83 -4.17
CA SER A 550 19.48 14.24 -5.04
C SER A 550 18.12 14.95 -4.93
N GLY A 551 17.90 15.73 -3.87
CA GLY A 551 16.64 16.46 -3.65
C GLY A 551 16.74 17.97 -3.72
N CYS A 552 17.93 18.51 -3.90
CA CYS A 552 18.15 19.95 -3.86
C CYS A 552 19.30 20.35 -4.78
N GLU A 553 18.97 21.07 -5.84
CA GLU A 553 19.91 21.58 -6.82
C GLU A 553 20.92 22.55 -6.22
N TYR A 554 20.47 23.41 -5.30
CA TYR A 554 21.35 24.31 -4.58
C TYR A 554 22.41 23.54 -3.79
N LEU A 555 22.03 22.52 -3.02
CA LEU A 555 22.97 21.70 -2.26
C LEU A 555 23.89 20.87 -3.17
N ARG A 556 23.35 20.36 -4.29
CA ARG A 556 24.14 19.68 -5.32
C ARG A 556 25.25 20.57 -5.86
N ALA A 557 24.93 21.82 -6.22
CA ALA A 557 25.89 22.81 -6.67
C ALA A 557 26.88 23.21 -5.55
N LEU A 558 26.38 23.42 -4.33
CA LEU A 558 27.20 23.78 -3.17
C LEU A 558 28.28 22.72 -2.89
N PHE A 559 27.92 21.44 -2.89
CA PHE A 559 28.87 20.36 -2.62
C PHE A 559 29.87 20.12 -3.76
N ARG A 560 29.67 20.73 -4.93
CA ARG A 560 30.53 20.61 -6.12
C ARG A 560 31.27 21.88 -6.49
N SER A 561 31.00 23.00 -5.83
CA SER A 561 31.54 24.30 -6.22
C SER A 561 33.07 24.40 -6.14
N GLY A 562 33.72 23.47 -5.43
CA GLY A 562 35.16 23.53 -5.13
C GLY A 562 35.53 24.70 -4.21
N MET A 563 34.54 25.45 -3.72
CA MET A 563 34.72 26.53 -2.76
C MET A 563 34.95 25.96 -1.35
N GLN A 564 35.40 26.79 -0.42
CA GLN A 564 35.66 26.38 0.96
C GLN A 564 34.43 25.71 1.60
N GLU A 565 33.24 26.23 1.31
CA GLU A 565 31.95 25.75 1.77
C GLU A 565 31.66 24.32 1.31
N SER A 566 32.11 23.93 0.11
CA SER A 566 31.95 22.57 -0.43
C SER A 566 32.71 21.52 0.39
N HIS A 567 33.72 21.93 1.15
CA HIS A 567 34.57 21.06 1.96
C HIS A 567 34.22 21.10 3.46
N LEU A 568 33.18 21.83 3.85
CA LEU A 568 32.72 21.87 5.24
C LEU A 568 31.95 20.60 5.59
N ASP A 569 32.25 20.04 6.76
CA ASP A 569 31.52 18.89 7.32
C ASP A 569 30.24 19.34 8.05
N ARG A 570 30.02 20.65 8.17
CA ARG A 570 28.89 21.27 8.86
C ARG A 570 28.24 22.33 7.97
N LEU A 571 26.93 22.27 7.82
CA LEU A 571 26.13 23.21 7.06
C LEU A 571 25.09 23.85 7.98
N ASN A 572 25.11 25.18 8.09
CA ASN A 572 24.09 25.92 8.82
C ASN A 572 22.83 26.03 7.94
N VAL A 573 21.68 25.68 8.51
CA VAL A 573 20.38 25.73 7.85
C VAL A 573 19.51 26.73 8.61
N PRO A 574 18.97 27.77 7.96
CA PRO A 574 18.23 28.85 8.62
C PRO A 574 16.80 28.45 8.97
N VAL A 575 16.64 27.31 9.63
CA VAL A 575 15.37 26.79 10.14
C VAL A 575 15.56 26.28 11.55
N GLY A 576 14.49 26.23 12.33
CA GLY A 576 14.50 25.70 13.67
C GLY A 576 14.71 24.20 13.74
N TRP A 577 14.99 23.65 14.92
CA TRP A 577 15.22 22.21 15.12
C TRP A 577 14.04 21.34 14.63
N LEU A 578 12.80 21.77 14.89
CA LEU A 578 11.60 21.07 14.42
C LEU A 578 11.52 21.09 12.89
N GLY A 579 11.74 22.25 12.27
CA GLY A 579 11.81 22.43 10.82
C GLY A 579 12.91 21.55 10.20
N LEU A 580 14.11 21.56 10.78
CA LEU A 580 15.23 20.73 10.33
C LEU A 580 14.90 19.24 10.39
N THR A 581 14.23 18.78 11.45
CA THR A 581 13.82 17.38 11.59
C THR A 581 12.80 16.98 10.52
N LYS A 582 11.83 17.85 10.20
CA LYS A 582 10.85 17.62 9.12
C LYS A 582 11.52 17.62 7.75
N LEU A 583 12.44 18.56 7.51
CA LEU A 583 13.21 18.68 6.28
C LEU A 583 14.09 17.45 6.03
N VAL A 584 14.83 16.98 7.05
CA VAL A 584 15.62 15.75 6.95
C VAL A 584 14.73 14.55 6.66
N ASN A 585 13.56 14.43 7.31
CA ASN A 585 12.62 13.36 6.97
C ASN A 585 12.16 13.44 5.52
N TRP A 586 11.88 14.63 4.99
CA TRP A 586 11.51 14.81 3.59
C TRP A 586 12.63 14.37 2.63
N PHE A 587 13.89 14.72 2.89
CA PHE A 587 15.00 14.26 2.03
C PHE A 587 15.13 12.73 1.95
N TYR A 588 14.78 12.01 3.02
CA TYR A 588 14.95 10.56 3.14
C TYR A 588 13.67 9.79 2.81
N CYS A 589 12.49 10.39 2.88
CA CYS A 589 11.21 9.72 2.64
C CYS A 589 10.47 10.23 1.40
N ASP A 590 10.84 11.41 0.90
CA ASP A 590 10.09 12.18 -0.11
C ASP A 590 8.62 12.43 0.30
N VAL A 591 8.40 12.57 1.62
CA VAL A 591 7.10 12.86 2.23
C VAL A 591 7.34 13.84 3.37
N LEU A 592 6.71 15.02 3.29
CA LEU A 592 6.75 15.99 4.37
C LEU A 592 5.92 15.46 5.55
N PRO A 593 6.48 15.32 6.76
CA PRO A 593 5.71 14.90 7.92
C PRO A 593 4.55 15.88 8.16
N LYS A 594 3.32 15.38 8.21
CA LYS A 594 2.12 16.20 8.45
C LYS A 594 2.03 16.62 9.93
N PRO A 595 1.41 17.78 10.22
CA PRO A 595 1.14 18.18 11.60
C PRO A 595 0.17 17.18 12.27
N PRO A 596 0.08 17.18 13.61
CA PRO A 596 -1.01 16.51 14.30
C PRO A 596 -2.36 16.87 13.69
N SER A 597 -3.32 15.93 13.66
CA SER A 597 -4.65 16.16 13.10
C SER A 597 -5.76 15.59 14.00
N GLY A 598 -7.01 15.92 13.67
CA GLY A 598 -8.19 15.44 14.40
C GLY A 598 -8.22 15.92 15.86
N CYS A 599 -8.59 15.03 16.78
CA CYS A 599 -8.67 15.39 18.20
C CYS A 599 -7.34 15.86 18.79
N LYS A 600 -6.20 15.37 18.29
CA LYS A 600 -4.89 15.77 18.81
C LYS A 600 -4.64 17.25 18.51
N TRP A 601 -4.86 17.67 17.26
CA TRP A 601 -4.75 19.07 16.85
C TRP A 601 -5.73 19.98 17.58
N ASN A 602 -7.00 19.57 17.66
CA ASN A 602 -8.04 20.41 18.26
C ASN A 602 -7.83 20.65 19.77
N ASN A 603 -7.14 19.74 20.46
CA ASN A 603 -6.84 19.85 21.89
C ASN A 603 -5.46 20.46 22.18
N MET A 604 -4.67 20.81 21.15
CA MET A 604 -3.43 21.56 21.35
C MET A 604 -3.77 23.02 21.67
N ASP A 605 -3.00 23.62 22.57
CA ASP A 605 -3.03 25.06 22.79
C ASP A 605 -2.48 25.82 21.58
N THR A 606 -2.74 27.12 21.54
CA THR A 606 -2.35 27.99 20.42
C THR A 606 -0.84 28.03 20.23
N GLU A 607 -0.06 28.03 21.31
CA GLU A 607 1.41 28.10 21.26
C GLU A 607 1.99 26.83 20.61
N ALA A 608 1.55 25.64 21.02
CA ALA A 608 1.98 24.39 20.42
C ALA A 608 1.54 24.25 18.95
N LYS A 609 0.37 24.80 18.57
CA LYS A 609 -0.05 24.87 17.16
C LYS A 609 0.83 25.82 16.36
N LEU A 610 1.23 26.96 16.94
CA LEU A 610 2.13 27.92 16.33
C LEU A 610 3.52 27.33 16.12
N ASP A 611 4.08 26.61 17.10
CA ASP A 611 5.37 25.92 16.95
C ASP A 611 5.38 24.93 15.77
N GLU A 612 4.30 24.15 15.60
CA GLU A 612 4.14 23.26 14.45
C GLU A 612 4.04 24.06 13.14
N LEU A 613 3.30 25.17 13.12
CA LEU A 613 3.11 26.02 11.95
C LEU A 613 4.40 26.74 11.52
N GLU A 614 5.13 27.33 12.48
CA GLU A 614 6.40 28.03 12.26
C GLU A 614 7.37 27.14 11.49
N ALA A 615 7.51 25.87 11.90
CA ALA A 615 8.39 24.92 11.22
C ALA A 615 8.07 24.77 9.72
N TYR A 616 6.81 24.84 9.30
CA TYR A 616 6.45 24.79 7.87
C TYR A 616 6.71 26.11 7.15
N VAL A 617 6.47 27.24 7.81
CA VAL A 617 6.72 28.58 7.26
C VAL A 617 8.22 28.79 7.02
N GLU A 618 9.07 28.35 7.95
CA GLU A 618 10.53 28.38 7.79
C GLU A 618 11.02 27.50 6.64
N ILE A 619 10.51 26.27 6.54
CA ILE A 619 10.86 25.38 5.41
C ILE A 619 10.39 26.00 4.10
N TYR A 620 9.18 26.57 4.06
CA TYR A 620 8.67 27.27 2.88
C TYR A 620 9.63 28.41 2.45
N SER A 621 10.10 29.23 3.40
CA SER A 621 11.11 30.25 3.12
C SER A 621 12.39 29.64 2.56
N LEU A 622 12.93 28.61 3.21
CA LEU A 622 14.14 27.93 2.79
C LEU A 622 14.04 27.37 1.37
N THR A 623 12.88 26.81 1.00
CA THR A 623 12.68 26.17 -0.31
C THR A 623 12.76 27.14 -1.48
N GLU A 624 12.48 28.43 -1.26
CA GLU A 624 12.69 29.47 -2.27
C GLU A 624 14.18 29.66 -2.55
N TRP A 625 14.99 29.73 -1.49
CA TRP A 625 16.45 29.84 -1.60
C TRP A 625 17.11 28.57 -2.15
N TRP A 626 16.60 27.41 -1.77
CA TRP A 626 17.14 26.10 -2.18
C TRP A 626 16.57 25.58 -3.51
N ILE A 627 15.65 26.34 -4.12
CA ILE A 627 15.00 26.04 -5.40
C ILE A 627 14.32 24.65 -5.36
N MET A 628 13.42 24.48 -4.38
CA MET A 628 12.73 23.22 -4.11
C MET A 628 11.22 23.38 -4.26
N GLU A 629 10.75 23.56 -5.50
CA GLU A 629 9.34 23.86 -5.82
C GLU A 629 8.35 22.81 -5.30
N ASP A 630 8.69 21.52 -5.38
CA ASP A 630 7.85 20.43 -4.89
C ASP A 630 7.60 20.55 -3.37
N LEU A 631 8.68 20.77 -2.59
CA LEU A 631 8.58 20.92 -1.15
C LEU A 631 7.92 22.25 -0.76
N GLN A 632 8.15 23.32 -1.54
CA GLN A 632 7.48 24.61 -1.35
C GLN A 632 5.95 24.46 -1.46
N ASN A 633 5.49 23.75 -2.49
CA ASN A 633 4.06 23.48 -2.71
C ASN A 633 3.47 22.59 -1.60
N GLU A 634 4.18 21.56 -1.16
CA GLU A 634 3.75 20.72 -0.02
C GLU A 634 3.63 21.55 1.27
N CYS A 635 4.59 22.44 1.56
CA CYS A 635 4.54 23.31 2.73
C CYS A 635 3.35 24.28 2.66
N ALA A 636 3.12 24.91 1.50
CA ALA A 636 1.97 25.80 1.31
C ALA A 636 0.65 25.09 1.62
N GLN A 637 0.44 23.89 1.07
CA GLN A 637 -0.78 23.11 1.32
C GLN A 637 -0.98 22.79 2.80
N VAL A 638 0.10 22.44 3.52
CA VAL A 638 0.03 22.17 4.95
C VAL A 638 -0.30 23.44 5.74
N ILE A 639 0.35 24.57 5.43
CA ILE A 639 0.12 25.86 6.09
C ILE A 639 -1.34 26.27 5.91
N LEU A 640 -1.85 26.27 4.68
CA LEU A 640 -3.24 26.65 4.40
C LEU A 640 -4.23 25.72 5.11
N SER A 641 -3.98 24.40 5.12
CA SER A 641 -4.82 23.46 5.86
C SER A 641 -4.82 23.72 7.37
N CYS A 642 -3.70 24.14 7.96
CA CYS A 642 -3.63 24.53 9.37
C CYS A 642 -4.48 25.79 9.62
N LEU A 643 -4.36 26.81 8.77
CA LEU A 643 -5.12 28.06 8.89
C LEU A 643 -6.63 27.86 8.70
N GLU A 644 -7.04 26.98 7.80
CA GLU A 644 -8.45 26.59 7.64
C GLU A 644 -9.03 25.98 8.92
N SER A 645 -8.23 25.18 9.62
CA SER A 645 -8.64 24.46 10.84
C SER A 645 -8.57 25.29 12.12
N ALA A 646 -7.69 26.29 12.16
CA ALA A 646 -7.38 27.11 13.34
C ALA A 646 -7.11 28.55 12.87
N ARG A 647 -8.19 29.28 12.57
CA ARG A 647 -8.13 30.63 11.99
C ARG A 647 -7.46 31.64 12.91
N GLU A 648 -7.49 31.40 14.22
CA GLU A 648 -6.80 32.20 15.23
C GLU A 648 -5.28 32.29 14.98
N LEU A 649 -4.68 31.35 14.24
CA LEU A 649 -3.25 31.37 13.91
C LEU A 649 -2.90 32.35 12.78
N SER A 650 -3.90 32.89 12.06
CA SER A 650 -3.68 33.64 10.82
C SER A 650 -2.87 34.92 11.03
N ILE A 651 -3.06 35.64 12.14
CA ILE A 651 -2.30 36.86 12.43
C ILE A 651 -0.81 36.55 12.64
N LYS A 652 -0.50 35.56 13.48
CA LYS A 652 0.88 35.14 13.70
C LYS A 652 1.51 34.54 12.44
N ALA A 653 0.74 33.84 11.62
CA ALA A 653 1.21 33.37 10.32
C ALA A 653 1.59 34.52 9.37
N ILE A 654 0.79 35.60 9.35
CA ILE A 654 1.08 36.82 8.57
C ILE A 654 2.37 37.50 9.07
N GLU A 655 2.52 37.69 10.38
CA GLU A 655 3.73 38.26 10.98
C GLU A 655 4.98 37.46 10.61
N LEU A 656 4.94 36.13 10.82
CA LEU A 656 6.03 35.24 10.45
C LEU A 656 6.33 35.30 8.95
N ALA A 657 5.31 35.21 8.10
CA ALA A 657 5.50 35.23 6.66
C ALA A 657 6.10 36.56 6.16
N ALA A 658 5.66 37.69 6.71
CA ALA A 658 6.19 39.01 6.42
C ALA A 658 7.65 39.15 6.86
N SER A 659 8.04 38.58 8.01
CA SER A 659 9.43 38.59 8.49
C SER A 659 10.42 37.91 7.53
N PHE A 660 9.95 36.95 6.74
CA PHE A 660 10.71 36.28 5.68
C PHE A 660 10.46 36.89 4.28
N SER A 661 9.72 37.99 4.17
CA SER A 661 9.34 38.66 2.91
C SER A 661 8.50 37.78 1.95
N MET A 662 7.68 36.88 2.49
CA MET A 662 6.90 35.90 1.70
C MET A 662 5.48 36.40 1.38
N TRP A 663 5.37 37.41 0.52
CA TRP A 663 4.12 38.12 0.25
C TRP A 663 2.97 37.26 -0.26
N LYS A 664 3.24 36.23 -1.07
CA LYS A 664 2.20 35.28 -1.51
C LYS A 664 1.54 34.54 -0.35
N LEU A 665 2.32 34.18 0.67
CA LEU A 665 1.81 33.51 1.85
C LEU A 665 1.08 34.49 2.77
N VAL A 666 1.56 35.74 2.86
CA VAL A 666 0.88 36.84 3.57
C VAL A 666 -0.52 37.07 3.00
N GLU A 667 -0.63 37.18 1.67
CA GLU A 667 -1.91 37.35 0.97
C GLU A 667 -2.87 36.20 1.27
N ALA A 668 -2.42 34.95 1.12
CA ALA A 668 -3.25 33.77 1.39
C ALA A 668 -3.68 33.68 2.86
N ALA A 669 -2.78 33.97 3.81
CA ALA A 669 -3.12 33.99 5.23
C ALA A 669 -4.11 35.12 5.58
N ALA A 670 -4.03 36.28 4.90
CA ALA A 670 -4.98 37.37 5.06
C ALA A 670 -6.39 36.99 4.57
N GLU A 671 -6.51 36.20 3.49
CA GLU A 671 -7.79 35.64 3.05
C GLU A 671 -8.41 34.70 4.09
N HIS A 672 -7.60 33.89 4.79
CA HIS A 672 -8.07 33.04 5.88
C HIS A 672 -8.44 33.83 7.17
N ALA A 673 -7.80 34.98 7.40
CA ALA A 673 -8.14 35.90 8.49
C ALA A 673 -9.41 36.72 8.21
N ALA A 674 -9.78 36.92 6.94
CA ALA A 674 -10.90 37.76 6.52
C ALA A 674 -12.22 37.52 7.29
N PRO A 675 -12.67 36.26 7.53
CA PRO A 675 -13.93 36.01 8.23
C PRO A 675 -13.93 36.40 9.72
N ILE A 676 -12.75 36.51 10.34
CA ILE A 676 -12.59 36.87 11.76
C ILE A 676 -12.11 38.32 11.95
N TYR A 677 -12.02 39.11 10.87
CA TYR A 677 -11.52 40.48 10.90
C TYR A 677 -12.18 41.36 11.97
N HIS A 678 -13.51 41.28 12.13
CA HIS A 678 -14.22 42.05 13.15
C HIS A 678 -13.80 41.68 14.57
N GLN A 679 -13.58 40.39 14.84
CA GLN A 679 -13.13 39.92 16.15
C GLN A 679 -11.70 40.40 16.45
N LEU A 680 -10.81 40.34 15.46
CA LEU A 680 -9.42 40.81 15.56
C LEU A 680 -9.33 42.32 15.78
N ARG A 681 -10.23 43.08 15.13
CA ARG A 681 -10.35 44.53 15.35
C ARG A 681 -10.82 44.86 16.76
N ASP A 682 -11.80 44.11 17.26
CA ASP A 682 -12.37 44.35 18.59
C ASP A 682 -11.45 43.86 19.73
N SER A 683 -10.59 42.86 19.48
CA SER A 683 -9.61 42.36 20.45
C SER A 683 -8.34 43.21 20.56
N GLY A 684 -8.07 44.07 19.58
CA GLY A 684 -6.85 44.90 19.52
C GLY A 684 -5.63 44.17 18.94
N GLU A 685 -5.76 42.91 18.49
CA GLU A 685 -4.65 42.14 17.90
C GLU A 685 -4.11 42.73 16.59
N LEU A 686 -4.92 43.53 15.89
CA LEU A 686 -4.48 44.24 14.68
C LEU A 686 -3.57 45.43 14.98
N ASP A 687 -3.60 45.98 16.20
CA ASP A 687 -2.82 47.16 16.57
C ASP A 687 -1.33 46.84 16.74
N GLU A 688 -0.97 45.55 16.85
CA GLU A 688 0.42 45.06 16.92
C GLU A 688 1.06 44.87 15.55
N LEU A 689 0.29 45.00 14.46
CA LEU A 689 0.74 44.79 13.08
C LEU A 689 1.10 46.09 12.37
N ASP A 690 2.00 45.99 11.38
CA ASP A 690 2.29 47.10 10.47
C ASP A 690 1.04 47.51 9.66
N ASP A 691 0.85 48.82 9.45
CA ASP A 691 -0.30 49.40 8.72
C ASP A 691 -0.52 48.77 7.33
N GLU A 692 0.55 48.33 6.67
CA GLU A 692 0.50 47.64 5.38
C GLU A 692 -0.19 46.27 5.50
N LEU A 693 0.16 45.49 6.52
CA LEU A 693 -0.44 44.18 6.81
C LEU A 693 -1.91 44.33 7.23
N VAL A 694 -2.21 45.34 8.07
CA VAL A 694 -3.59 45.64 8.48
C VAL A 694 -4.46 46.00 7.27
N ASN A 695 -3.94 46.79 6.33
CA ASN A 695 -4.66 47.12 5.09
C ASN A 695 -4.90 45.91 4.19
N LEU A 696 -3.97 44.95 4.19
CA LEU A 696 -4.08 43.71 3.42
C LEU A 696 -5.21 42.83 3.96
N ILE A 697 -5.26 42.62 5.28
CA ILE A 697 -6.35 41.90 5.96
C ILE A 697 -7.69 42.60 5.74
N ARG A 698 -7.73 43.94 5.90
CA ARG A 698 -8.95 44.74 5.66
C ARG A 698 -9.45 44.58 4.22
N THR A 699 -8.54 44.55 3.24
CA THR A 699 -8.90 44.38 1.83
C THR A 699 -9.49 42.99 1.57
N ALA A 700 -8.88 41.93 2.13
CA ALA A 700 -9.40 40.58 2.06
C ALA A 700 -10.79 40.45 2.72
N ALA A 701 -11.00 41.10 3.87
CA ALA A 701 -12.32 41.14 4.56
C ALA A 701 -13.40 41.83 3.73
N VAL A 702 -13.07 42.93 3.03
CA VAL A 702 -14.01 43.61 2.12
C VAL A 702 -14.37 42.72 0.94
N GLN A 703 -13.39 42.04 0.34
CA GLN A 703 -13.63 41.11 -0.77
C GLN A 703 -14.50 39.93 -0.34
N PHE A 704 -14.21 39.35 0.82
CA PHE A 704 -15.01 38.27 1.42
C PHE A 704 -16.47 38.69 1.62
N SER A 705 -16.70 39.88 2.17
CA SER A 705 -18.04 40.44 2.37
C SER A 705 -18.80 40.68 1.05
N GLN A 706 -18.10 41.08 -0.02
CA GLN A 706 -18.69 41.29 -1.34
C GLN A 706 -19.09 40.00 -2.05
N GLN A 707 -18.48 38.87 -1.68
CA GLN A 707 -18.77 37.54 -2.23
C GLN A 707 -19.90 36.81 -1.46
N GLY A 708 -20.52 37.46 -0.48
CA GLY A 708 -21.63 36.90 0.31
C GLY A 708 -21.19 35.97 1.45
N GLY A 709 -19.93 36.09 1.87
CA GLY A 709 -19.34 35.38 3.01
C GLY A 709 -19.74 35.94 4.37
#